data_AF-A0A6P7LBQ4-F1
#
_entry.id   AF-A0A6P7LBQ4-F1
#
_cell.length_a   1.000
_cell.length_b   1.000
_cell.length_c   1.000
_cell.angle_alpha   90.00
_cell.angle_beta   90.00
_cell.angle_gamma   90.00
#
_symmetry.space_group_name_H-M   'P 1'
#
loop_
_entity.id
_entity.type
_entity.pdbx_description
1 polymer ?
#
loop_
_entity_poly.entity_id
_entity_poly.type
_entity_poly.pdbx_seq_one_letter_code
_entity_poly.pdbx_strand_id
1 'polypeptide(L)'
;MMASDTDEVLERLIEDVRPKLRELLKVEQVLDHLYFVESDQKDQIRQRVRTDGDQMAADVLINAVMKKPHTQGWFTAFVDALENSGCVSAAECVKNTPVEPDVEAENDCCVRLIQIVYPSLVTMNTDEVCVPCHAEGLLSAEDMDIVNAETAQRGARNGARELLRRIVRQPPGWFSTFLSVLRETDHHDLYKLLGGCSDSKQQVKDGATGECPAAADGCDDSALTDTSTAEDPQDESTDMYRGAGGESTQLSSSLEPSEPDGPAPAGAAAAAAADRDNIVLRDYQEEVARPALEGKNIIICLPTGSGKTRVAVYITKKHLDSRRAEGRTGKVVVLVNKIPLVEQHYSTEFLPFLKPTYKVERVSGDSQLRISFTEIVKNNDVIICTAQILENYLERDTKGEDEGVKLSDLSLIVIDECHHTQKGGVYNHIMMRYLKQKNKNSSRRKVQKEPVPLPQILGLTASPGVGGATMMAKAEEHILRICANLDAWKIMTSNLGNYKREPKKTVLPVEDRKEDPFGDVIKKIMDAIHAHAQLTPACNVGSQTYEQWVVQLERKAEKEENHDVRVCTEHLRSYSEALNLSNTIRMCDAFSFLNKYQEEEMKKKTVPDAEEAVQITDTERFLFKLFKDNKERLQELAKNPQYENESLSELRKIILKEFSSRADARGIIFTKTRRSAIALNQWIQENPKFADIGVKAAYVIGGGDQSVVKPMTSAEQKNVLTNFSTGAVNLLIATTVAEEGLDIPACNLVIRYGLVTNEIAMIQAKGRGRAEDSSYILVEVKNSGVAEKEVVNEHRLNMMNKAIDKIRAMSHEVYEGKIKEFQLHAILENKMKEKQKIRNAVKTIDPSDVKFTCRGCGVHVCTGSDIHIIENKHVVNVTSQFSNLFNRTENTSLSQRLLELESNGFIACKACGERWGSMRLYRNIECPSLLVQHFVVWLHGEPYKKCMKWKDLPVTFADFDYVEHAAQLAESSDEDETE
;
A
#
# COMPACT_ATOMS: atom_id res chain seq x y z
N MET A 1 -13.45 40.07 42.01
CA MET A 1 -13.51 39.01 40.98
C MET A 1 -13.86 39.68 39.66
N MET A 2 -12.85 40.25 38.99
CA MET A 2 -12.95 40.88 37.65
C MET A 2 -11.57 40.98 36.95
N ALA A 3 -10.45 40.82 37.68
CA ALA A 3 -9.10 40.75 37.11
C ALA A 3 -8.69 39.32 36.68
N SER A 4 -9.08 38.30 37.45
CA SER A 4 -8.87 36.88 37.14
C SER A 4 -9.36 36.51 35.74
N ASP A 5 -10.58 36.93 35.44
CA ASP A 5 -11.31 36.59 34.21
C ASP A 5 -10.74 37.32 32.99
N THR A 6 -9.96 38.40 33.19
CA THR A 6 -9.21 39.09 32.13
C THR A 6 -7.83 38.46 31.94
N ASP A 7 -7.09 38.20 33.02
CA ASP A 7 -5.80 37.51 32.96
C ASP A 7 -5.94 36.12 32.30
N GLU A 8 -6.97 35.33 32.64
CA GLU A 8 -7.24 34.02 32.02
C GLU A 8 -7.56 34.08 30.51
N VAL A 9 -8.00 35.23 29.98
CA VAL A 9 -8.24 35.43 28.54
C VAL A 9 -6.96 35.84 27.83
N LEU A 10 -6.15 36.69 28.48
CA LEU A 10 -4.83 37.10 27.97
C LEU A 10 -3.82 35.94 27.99
N GLU A 11 -3.88 35.08 29.01
CA GLU A 11 -3.15 33.81 29.07
C GLU A 11 -3.51 32.88 27.92
N ARG A 12 -4.82 32.66 27.69
CA ARG A 12 -5.28 31.84 26.57
C ARG A 12 -4.82 32.38 25.23
N LEU A 13 -4.90 33.70 25.02
CA LEU A 13 -4.42 34.32 23.78
C LEU A 13 -2.92 34.10 23.57
N ILE A 14 -2.09 34.16 24.62
CA ILE A 14 -0.65 33.84 24.53
C ILE A 14 -0.40 32.36 24.25
N GLU A 15 -1.15 31.44 24.86
CA GLU A 15 -1.06 29.99 24.55
C GLU A 15 -1.47 29.69 23.11
N ASP A 16 -2.58 30.27 22.64
CA ASP A 16 -3.12 30.06 21.28
C ASP A 16 -2.12 30.52 20.20
N VAL A 17 -1.31 31.56 20.47
CA VAL A 17 -0.25 32.05 19.54
C VAL A 17 1.17 31.60 19.90
N ARG A 18 1.36 30.82 20.97
CA ARG A 18 2.67 30.30 21.42
C ARG A 18 3.50 29.67 20.28
N PRO A 19 2.94 28.83 19.38
CA PRO A 19 3.73 28.25 18.28
C PRO A 19 4.32 29.30 17.34
N LYS A 20 3.57 30.38 17.07
CA LYS A 20 4.01 31.51 16.23
C LYS A 20 5.05 32.36 16.96
N LEU A 21 4.86 32.63 18.25
CA LEU A 21 5.84 33.32 19.08
C LEU A 21 7.18 32.58 19.13
N ARG A 22 7.17 31.25 19.29
CA ARG A 22 8.37 30.39 19.28
C ARG A 22 9.21 30.52 18.01
N GLU A 23 8.59 30.89 16.88
CA GLU A 23 9.25 31.11 15.60
C GLU A 23 9.71 32.56 15.33
N LEU A 24 9.19 33.53 16.08
CA LEU A 24 9.37 34.98 15.82
C LEU A 24 10.15 35.73 16.93
N LEU A 25 10.30 35.15 18.12
CA LEU A 25 10.99 35.77 19.26
C LEU A 25 12.53 35.76 19.10
N LYS A 26 13.15 36.94 19.21
CA LYS A 26 14.60 37.09 19.49
C LYS A 26 14.78 37.20 21.00
N VAL A 27 15.05 36.07 21.66
CA VAL A 27 14.82 35.88 23.10
C VAL A 27 15.72 36.78 23.94
N GLU A 28 17.03 36.88 23.66
CA GLU A 28 17.92 37.78 24.42
C GLU A 28 17.47 39.25 24.30
N GLN A 29 16.94 39.68 23.14
CA GLN A 29 16.53 41.07 22.90
C GLN A 29 15.23 41.41 23.62
N VAL A 30 14.22 40.53 23.58
CA VAL A 30 12.95 40.71 24.33
C VAL A 30 13.20 40.71 25.84
N LEU A 31 14.06 39.80 26.31
CA LEU A 31 14.34 39.57 27.73
C LEU A 31 14.90 40.81 28.45
N ASP A 32 15.70 41.63 27.77
CA ASP A 32 16.27 42.85 28.36
C ASP A 32 15.22 43.91 28.68
N HIS A 33 14.13 43.99 27.89
CA HIS A 33 13.02 44.94 28.11
C HIS A 33 12.00 44.49 29.18
N LEU A 34 11.94 43.19 29.52
CA LEU A 34 10.99 42.66 30.50
C LEU A 34 11.43 42.94 31.94
N TYR A 35 10.94 44.03 32.54
CA TYR A 35 11.32 44.45 33.90
C TYR A 35 10.83 43.53 35.04
N PHE A 36 9.85 42.66 34.77
CA PHE A 36 9.19 41.83 35.78
C PHE A 36 9.69 40.36 35.85
N VAL A 37 10.65 39.98 35.00
CA VAL A 37 11.33 38.68 35.07
C VAL A 37 12.58 38.82 35.93
N GLU A 38 12.72 37.97 36.96
CA GLU A 38 13.81 38.00 37.95
C GLU A 38 15.18 37.73 37.29
N SER A 39 16.25 38.35 37.82
CA SER A 39 17.63 38.25 37.28
C SER A 39 18.05 36.82 36.99
N ASP A 40 17.80 35.94 37.95
CA ASP A 40 18.26 34.56 37.97
C ASP A 40 17.52 33.74 36.90
N GLN A 41 16.24 34.08 36.63
CA GLN A 41 15.49 33.53 35.50
C GLN A 41 15.97 34.11 34.16
N LYS A 42 16.36 35.39 34.09
CA LYS A 42 16.95 35.97 32.87
C LYS A 42 18.25 35.26 32.49
N ASP A 43 19.14 35.02 33.46
CA ASP A 43 20.42 34.38 33.16
C ASP A 43 20.27 32.87 32.84
N GLN A 44 19.29 32.17 33.44
CA GLN A 44 18.86 30.84 32.98
C GLN A 44 18.35 30.86 31.53
N ILE A 45 17.51 31.82 31.15
CA ILE A 45 16.99 31.94 29.77
C ILE A 45 18.13 32.26 28.79
N ARG A 46 19.06 33.17 29.12
CA ARG A 46 20.26 33.45 28.32
C ARG A 46 21.17 32.23 28.17
N GLN A 47 21.33 31.43 29.22
CA GLN A 47 22.05 30.16 29.13
C GLN A 47 21.34 29.20 28.17
N ARG A 48 20.00 29.12 28.23
CA ARG A 48 19.16 28.33 27.31
C ARG A 48 19.31 28.78 25.85
N VAL A 49 19.37 30.08 25.57
CA VAL A 49 19.62 30.59 24.19
C VAL A 49 20.99 30.12 23.68
N ARG A 50 22.00 30.10 24.54
CA ARG A 50 23.38 29.73 24.17
C ARG A 50 23.59 28.22 23.95
N THR A 51 22.78 27.36 24.58
CA THR A 51 22.85 25.91 24.40
C THR A 51 21.86 25.40 23.35
N ASP A 52 20.62 25.89 23.37
CA ASP A 52 19.49 25.30 22.65
C ASP A 52 18.96 26.22 21.52
N GLY A 53 19.39 27.49 21.46
CA GLY A 53 18.94 28.50 20.50
C GLY A 53 17.62 29.20 20.87
N ASP A 54 17.35 30.35 20.24
CA ASP A 54 16.14 31.16 20.48
C ASP A 54 14.85 30.34 20.43
N GLN A 55 14.69 29.46 19.44
CA GLN A 55 13.45 28.66 19.26
C GLN A 55 13.16 27.67 20.40
N MET A 56 14.14 27.31 21.22
CA MET A 56 13.92 26.47 22.41
C MET A 56 13.80 27.33 23.67
N ALA A 57 14.60 28.40 23.77
CA ALA A 57 14.52 29.36 24.86
C ALA A 57 13.22 30.18 24.87
N ALA A 58 12.57 30.35 23.71
CA ALA A 58 11.32 31.09 23.55
C ALA A 58 10.17 30.50 24.39
N ASP A 59 10.02 29.18 24.44
CA ASP A 59 9.00 28.55 25.29
C ASP A 59 9.30 28.75 26.79
N VAL A 60 10.59 28.77 27.17
CA VAL A 60 11.02 29.06 28.55
C VAL A 60 10.72 30.53 28.90
N LEU A 61 10.94 31.46 27.97
CA LEU A 61 10.59 32.87 28.13
C LEU A 61 9.07 33.07 28.28
N ILE A 62 8.26 32.45 27.42
CA ILE A 62 6.80 32.54 27.50
C ILE A 62 6.31 31.94 28.83
N ASN A 63 6.87 30.81 29.27
CA ASN A 63 6.55 30.21 30.58
C ASN A 63 6.95 31.11 31.76
N ALA A 64 8.06 31.85 31.67
CA ALA A 64 8.47 32.81 32.69
C ALA A 64 7.56 34.05 32.73
N VAL A 65 7.08 34.52 31.57
CA VAL A 65 6.12 35.62 31.46
C VAL A 65 4.74 35.23 32.00
N MET A 66 4.33 33.98 31.80
CA MET A 66 3.05 33.40 32.24
C MET A 66 3.04 32.93 33.72
N LYS A 67 4.12 33.16 34.47
CA LYS A 67 4.33 32.65 35.84
C LYS A 67 3.50 33.43 36.86
N LYS A 68 2.46 32.79 37.40
CA LYS A 68 1.58 33.36 38.45
C LYS A 68 2.31 33.49 39.81
N PRO A 69 1.99 34.52 40.63
CA PRO A 69 1.02 35.57 40.40
C PRO A 69 1.56 36.69 39.49
N HIS A 70 0.74 37.12 38.53
CA HIS A 70 1.13 38.16 37.57
C HIS A 70 1.34 39.52 38.21
N THR A 71 2.24 40.32 37.64
CA THR A 71 2.40 41.73 38.02
C THR A 71 1.35 42.60 37.32
N GLN A 72 0.94 43.71 37.96
CA GLN A 72 -0.09 44.57 37.38
C GLN A 72 0.41 45.23 36.09
N GLY A 73 -0.22 44.88 34.95
CA GLY A 73 0.20 45.34 33.62
C GLY A 73 1.17 44.41 32.87
N TRP A 74 1.43 43.21 33.38
CA TRP A 74 2.34 42.21 32.78
C TRP A 74 2.16 42.01 31.26
N PHE A 75 0.92 41.88 30.79
CA PHE A 75 0.61 41.65 29.38
C PHE A 75 1.00 42.85 28.50
N THR A 76 0.66 44.08 28.93
CA THR A 76 1.09 45.31 28.24
C THR A 76 2.61 45.41 28.24
N ALA A 77 3.28 45.16 29.37
CA ALA A 77 4.73 45.17 29.46
C ALA A 77 5.42 44.10 28.60
N PHE A 78 4.78 42.94 28.40
CA PHE A 78 5.23 41.91 27.47
C PHE A 78 5.12 42.39 26.02
N VAL A 79 3.94 42.90 25.62
CA VAL A 79 3.68 43.41 24.28
C VAL A 79 4.59 44.61 23.94
N ASP A 80 4.78 45.55 24.87
CA ASP A 80 5.70 46.67 24.72
C ASP A 80 7.16 46.20 24.57
N ALA A 81 7.56 45.12 25.26
CA ALA A 81 8.89 44.52 25.11
C ALA A 81 9.07 43.84 23.73
N LEU A 82 8.01 43.27 23.15
CA LEU A 82 8.05 42.74 21.78
C LEU A 82 8.25 43.85 20.73
N GLU A 83 7.57 44.99 20.89
CA GLU A 83 7.73 46.12 19.96
C GLU A 83 9.11 46.79 20.10
N ASN A 84 9.56 47.07 21.31
CA ASN A 84 10.83 47.77 21.55
C ASN A 84 12.07 46.91 21.24
N SER A 85 11.96 45.57 21.26
CA SER A 85 13.02 44.64 20.82
C SER A 85 13.06 44.41 19.31
N GLY A 86 12.21 45.09 18.52
CA GLY A 86 12.11 44.89 17.08
C GLY A 86 11.39 43.61 16.65
N CYS A 87 10.76 42.89 17.58
CA CYS A 87 9.92 41.72 17.30
C CYS A 87 8.48 42.15 16.93
N VAL A 88 8.34 43.14 16.05
CA VAL A 88 7.05 43.82 15.77
C VAL A 88 5.96 42.84 15.32
N SER A 89 6.26 41.91 14.42
CA SER A 89 5.30 40.89 13.98
C SER A 89 4.87 39.95 15.10
N ALA A 90 5.72 39.69 16.10
CA ALA A 90 5.35 38.93 17.30
C ALA A 90 4.39 39.74 18.19
N ALA A 91 4.60 41.05 18.29
CA ALA A 91 3.67 41.96 18.98
C ALA A 91 2.31 42.03 18.26
N GLU A 92 2.29 42.10 16.92
CA GLU A 92 1.06 42.08 16.13
C GLU A 92 0.29 40.75 16.27
N CYS A 93 0.98 39.60 16.32
CA CYS A 93 0.38 38.30 16.64
C CYS A 93 -0.29 38.26 18.03
N VAL A 94 0.18 39.05 19.01
CA VAL A 94 -0.38 39.12 20.37
C VAL A 94 -1.41 40.26 20.52
N LYS A 95 -1.38 41.29 19.66
CA LYS A 95 -2.35 42.39 19.64
C LYS A 95 -3.62 42.07 18.83
N ASN A 96 -3.50 41.30 17.74
CA ASN A 96 -4.62 41.05 16.84
C ASN A 96 -5.45 39.82 17.26
N THR A 97 -6.77 39.93 17.14
CA THR A 97 -7.72 38.81 17.30
C THR A 97 -7.41 37.72 16.26
N PRO A 98 -7.51 36.41 16.59
CA PRO A 98 -7.15 35.33 15.67
C PRO A 98 -7.83 35.44 14.31
N VAL A 99 -7.03 35.19 13.27
CA VAL A 99 -7.47 35.04 11.87
C VAL A 99 -8.48 33.89 11.78
N GLU A 100 -9.46 33.98 10.88
CA GLU A 100 -10.46 32.92 10.74
C GLU A 100 -9.80 31.57 10.39
N PRO A 101 -10.18 30.45 11.05
CA PRO A 101 -9.49 29.16 10.89
C PRO A 101 -9.42 28.65 9.45
N ASP A 102 -10.38 29.03 8.61
CA ASP A 102 -10.43 28.62 7.20
C ASP A 102 -9.30 29.27 6.37
N VAL A 103 -8.91 30.52 6.69
CA VAL A 103 -7.79 31.23 6.03
C VAL A 103 -6.44 30.70 6.52
N GLU A 104 -6.33 30.33 7.80
CA GLU A 104 -5.15 29.65 8.33
C GLU A 104 -5.01 28.24 7.75
N ALA A 105 -6.10 27.49 7.60
CA ALA A 105 -6.10 26.18 6.95
C ALA A 105 -5.74 26.27 5.45
N GLU A 106 -6.18 27.31 4.73
CA GLU A 106 -5.78 27.55 3.35
C GLU A 106 -4.27 27.89 3.24
N ASN A 107 -3.75 28.70 4.17
CA ASN A 107 -2.33 29.00 4.25
C ASN A 107 -1.49 27.75 4.55
N ASP A 108 -1.90 26.92 5.50
CA ASP A 108 -1.27 25.62 5.81
C ASP A 108 -1.30 24.67 4.61
N CYS A 109 -2.39 24.66 3.83
CA CYS A 109 -2.44 23.92 2.57
C CYS A 109 -1.44 24.45 1.54
N CYS A 110 -1.24 25.77 1.44
CA CYS A 110 -0.23 26.38 0.55
C CYS A 110 1.21 26.05 1.00
N VAL A 111 1.50 26.13 2.30
CA VAL A 111 2.81 25.73 2.87
C VAL A 111 3.07 24.24 2.65
N ARG A 112 2.10 23.36 2.92
CA ARG A 112 2.21 21.92 2.64
C ARG A 112 2.36 21.63 1.14
N LEU A 113 1.73 22.40 0.25
CA LEU A 113 1.91 22.27 -1.19
C LEU A 113 3.35 22.60 -1.62
N ILE A 114 3.92 23.73 -1.17
CA ILE A 114 5.34 24.06 -1.38
C ILE A 114 6.25 22.93 -0.87
N GLN A 115 5.99 22.38 0.31
CA GLN A 115 6.78 21.26 0.88
C GLN A 115 6.70 19.98 0.01
N ILE A 116 5.54 19.68 -0.57
CA ILE A 116 5.33 18.50 -1.44
C ILE A 116 6.07 18.65 -2.78
N VAL A 117 6.04 19.83 -3.41
CA VAL A 117 6.70 20.08 -4.70
C VAL A 117 8.12 20.66 -4.58
N TYR A 118 8.63 20.83 -3.35
CA TYR A 118 9.95 21.37 -3.02
C TYR A 118 11.11 20.79 -3.85
N PRO A 119 11.18 19.47 -4.16
CA PRO A 119 12.27 18.93 -4.98
C PRO A 119 12.33 19.50 -6.41
N SER A 120 11.20 20.00 -6.93
CA SER A 120 11.08 20.65 -8.24
C SER A 120 11.31 22.16 -8.13
N LEU A 121 10.75 22.83 -7.12
CA LEU A 121 10.95 24.28 -6.94
C LEU A 121 12.42 24.65 -6.70
N VAL A 122 13.19 23.77 -6.05
CA VAL A 122 14.63 23.95 -5.82
C VAL A 122 15.47 23.92 -7.13
N THR A 123 14.86 23.77 -8.31
CA THR A 123 15.53 23.99 -9.61
C THR A 123 15.21 25.32 -10.29
N MET A 124 14.46 26.24 -9.65
CA MET A 124 14.23 27.59 -10.16
C MET A 124 15.51 28.44 -10.18
N ASN A 125 15.58 29.43 -11.07
CA ASN A 125 16.66 30.40 -11.06
C ASN A 125 16.47 31.40 -9.92
N THR A 126 17.30 31.30 -8.88
CA THR A 126 17.13 32.07 -7.64
C THR A 126 17.33 33.57 -7.89
N ASP A 127 18.30 33.93 -8.73
CA ASP A 127 18.69 35.33 -8.95
C ASP A 127 17.59 36.11 -9.70
N GLU A 128 16.89 35.44 -10.63
CA GLU A 128 15.75 36.00 -11.38
C GLU A 128 14.46 36.09 -10.54
N VAL A 129 14.25 35.17 -9.60
CA VAL A 129 13.04 35.10 -8.76
C VAL A 129 13.17 35.97 -7.49
N CYS A 130 14.38 36.13 -6.94
CA CYS A 130 14.60 36.88 -5.70
C CYS A 130 14.28 38.38 -5.85
N VAL A 131 14.63 39.00 -6.99
CA VAL A 131 14.43 40.44 -7.22
C VAL A 131 12.94 40.83 -7.27
N PRO A 132 12.06 40.16 -8.06
CA PRO A 132 10.63 40.40 -8.02
C PRO A 132 10.00 40.05 -6.66
N CYS A 133 10.44 38.98 -5.99
CA CYS A 133 9.94 38.64 -4.65
C CYS A 133 10.18 39.76 -3.63
N HIS A 134 11.28 40.52 -3.71
CA HIS A 134 11.48 41.69 -2.86
C HIS A 134 10.65 42.90 -3.29
N ALA A 135 10.50 43.13 -4.61
CA ALA A 135 9.67 44.21 -5.14
C ALA A 135 8.19 44.08 -4.74
N GLU A 136 7.67 42.84 -4.75
CA GLU A 136 6.31 42.47 -4.31
C GLU A 136 6.21 42.22 -2.78
N GLY A 137 7.23 42.59 -2.00
CA GLY A 137 7.19 42.57 -0.52
C GLY A 137 7.26 41.19 0.15
N LEU A 138 7.52 40.11 -0.59
CA LEU A 138 7.69 38.75 -0.04
C LEU A 138 9.02 38.53 0.68
N LEU A 139 9.95 39.48 0.59
CA LEU A 139 11.27 39.47 1.23
C LEU A 139 11.61 40.88 1.74
N SER A 140 12.32 40.97 2.87
CA SER A 140 13.05 42.19 3.22
C SER A 140 14.36 42.31 2.43
N ALA A 141 15.00 43.48 2.48
CA ALA A 141 16.34 43.66 1.89
C ALA A 141 17.40 42.77 2.59
N GLU A 142 17.25 42.53 3.90
CA GLU A 142 18.14 41.63 4.66
C GLU A 142 17.93 40.15 4.27
N ASP A 143 16.69 39.74 3.97
CA ASP A 143 16.42 38.41 3.41
C ASP A 143 17.04 38.23 2.03
N MET A 144 16.95 39.25 1.17
CA MET A 144 17.57 39.24 -0.17
C MET A 144 19.08 39.09 -0.08
N ASP A 145 19.77 39.88 0.75
CA ASP A 145 21.23 39.79 0.92
C ASP A 145 21.66 38.41 1.45
N ILE A 146 20.88 37.80 2.35
CA ILE A 146 21.14 36.43 2.84
C ILE A 146 20.95 35.39 1.74
N VAL A 147 19.86 35.47 0.96
CA VAL A 147 19.60 34.55 -0.17
C VAL A 147 20.68 34.67 -1.24
N ASN A 148 21.10 35.89 -1.58
CA ASN A 148 22.18 36.16 -2.53
C ASN A 148 23.52 35.63 -2.03
N ALA A 149 23.84 35.81 -0.73
CA ALA A 149 25.06 35.29 -0.13
C ALA A 149 25.11 33.76 -0.11
N GLU A 150 24.03 33.07 0.26
CA GLU A 150 23.95 31.61 0.24
C GLU A 150 23.97 31.05 -1.20
N THR A 151 23.38 31.77 -2.16
CA THR A 151 23.47 31.46 -3.60
C THR A 151 24.91 31.53 -4.11
N ALA A 152 25.63 32.60 -3.77
CA ALA A 152 27.02 32.79 -4.17
C ALA A 152 27.99 31.80 -3.49
N GLN A 153 27.76 31.45 -2.22
CA GLN A 153 28.65 30.56 -1.45
C GLN A 153 28.36 29.07 -1.68
N ARG A 154 27.09 28.67 -1.82
CA ARG A 154 26.66 27.26 -1.86
C ARG A 154 25.87 26.89 -3.11
N GLY A 155 25.77 27.80 -4.09
CA GLY A 155 25.14 27.60 -5.39
C GLY A 155 23.62 27.79 -5.37
N ALA A 156 23.04 28.11 -6.53
CA ALA A 156 21.62 28.44 -6.72
C ALA A 156 20.63 27.45 -6.07
N ARG A 157 20.94 26.14 -6.02
CA ARG A 157 20.07 25.18 -5.33
C ARG A 157 19.94 25.39 -3.82
N ASN A 158 20.92 25.98 -3.16
CA ASN A 158 20.83 26.34 -1.73
C ASN A 158 20.22 27.73 -1.53
N GLY A 159 20.50 28.65 -2.46
CA GLY A 159 19.74 29.90 -2.61
C GLY A 159 18.23 29.68 -2.69
N ALA A 160 17.77 28.88 -3.66
CA ALA A 160 16.37 28.53 -3.85
C ALA A 160 15.71 27.92 -2.61
N ARG A 161 16.47 27.16 -1.80
CA ARG A 161 15.97 26.57 -0.55
C ARG A 161 15.72 27.61 0.52
N GLU A 162 16.66 28.54 0.72
CA GLU A 162 16.51 29.60 1.71
C GLU A 162 15.46 30.64 1.27
N LEU A 163 15.41 30.95 -0.04
CA LEU A 163 14.36 31.77 -0.65
C LEU A 163 12.95 31.22 -0.35
N LEU A 164 12.70 29.94 -0.65
CA LEU A 164 11.43 29.28 -0.32
C LEU A 164 11.17 29.27 1.20
N ARG A 165 12.22 29.12 2.02
CA ARG A 165 12.11 29.10 3.50
C ARG A 165 11.72 30.45 4.10
N ARG A 166 12.08 31.58 3.47
CA ARG A 166 11.60 32.91 3.88
C ARG A 166 10.16 33.15 3.40
N ILE A 167 9.87 32.84 2.14
CA ILE A 167 8.56 33.09 1.51
C ILE A 167 7.41 32.39 2.26
N VAL A 168 7.57 31.13 2.69
CA VAL A 168 6.52 30.39 3.42
C VAL A 168 6.24 30.89 4.85
N ARG A 169 6.98 31.90 5.35
CA ARG A 169 6.80 32.49 6.69
C ARG A 169 6.10 33.85 6.64
N GLN A 170 5.71 34.31 5.45
CA GLN A 170 4.96 35.55 5.24
C GLN A 170 3.47 35.37 5.61
N PRO A 171 2.74 36.46 5.93
CA PRO A 171 1.31 36.39 6.26
C PRO A 171 0.45 35.90 5.09
N PRO A 172 -0.77 35.37 5.35
CA PRO A 172 -1.66 34.81 4.33
C PRO A 172 -1.86 35.75 3.13
N GLY A 173 -1.72 35.17 1.93
CA GLY A 173 -1.69 35.90 0.64
C GLY A 173 -0.37 35.78 -0.12
N TRP A 174 0.74 35.45 0.55
CA TRP A 174 2.06 35.29 -0.08
C TRP A 174 2.08 34.32 -1.28
N PHE A 175 1.22 33.29 -1.27
CA PHE A 175 1.22 32.21 -2.26
C PHE A 175 0.73 32.68 -3.65
N SER A 176 -0.29 33.55 -3.71
CA SER A 176 -0.79 34.09 -4.99
C SER A 176 0.20 35.10 -5.60
N THR A 177 0.85 35.92 -4.77
CA THR A 177 1.93 36.81 -5.19
C THR A 177 3.14 36.01 -5.73
N PHE A 178 3.56 34.95 -5.01
CA PHE A 178 4.65 34.08 -5.46
C PHE A 178 4.31 33.35 -6.77
N LEU A 179 3.05 32.96 -6.97
CA LEU A 179 2.57 32.45 -8.25
C LEU A 179 2.65 33.50 -9.38
N SER A 180 2.36 34.77 -9.15
CA SER A 180 2.55 35.80 -10.18
C SER A 180 4.02 36.00 -10.52
N VAL A 181 4.92 36.04 -9.53
CA VAL A 181 6.38 36.09 -9.75
C VAL A 181 6.88 34.91 -10.58
N LEU A 182 6.43 33.67 -10.31
CA LEU A 182 6.78 32.49 -11.12
C LEU A 182 6.20 32.51 -12.54
N ARG A 183 5.11 33.26 -12.78
CA ARG A 183 4.56 33.50 -14.13
C ARG A 183 5.37 34.55 -14.88
N GLU A 184 5.75 35.64 -14.21
CA GLU A 184 6.45 36.79 -14.78
C GLU A 184 7.95 36.54 -15.03
N THR A 185 8.55 35.59 -14.30
CA THR A 185 9.93 35.13 -14.50
C THR A 185 10.03 33.92 -15.45
N ASP A 186 9.02 33.70 -16.32
CA ASP A 186 8.93 32.58 -17.28
C ASP A 186 9.05 31.16 -16.69
N HIS A 187 8.95 30.98 -15.37
CA HIS A 187 8.97 29.68 -14.67
C HIS A 187 7.62 28.92 -14.80
N HIS A 188 7.03 28.92 -16.00
CA HIS A 188 5.68 28.44 -16.31
C HIS A 188 5.39 26.99 -15.89
N ASP A 189 6.39 26.10 -15.91
CA ASP A 189 6.20 24.70 -15.50
C ASP A 189 6.14 24.54 -13.98
N LEU A 190 6.81 25.43 -13.22
CA LEU A 190 6.68 25.49 -11.76
C LEU A 190 5.35 26.15 -11.35
N TYR A 191 4.94 27.19 -12.07
CA TYR A 191 3.62 27.82 -11.93
C TYR A 191 2.48 26.79 -12.09
N LYS A 192 2.50 25.99 -13.17
CA LYS A 192 1.53 24.91 -13.39
C LYS A 192 1.60 23.81 -12.34
N LEU A 193 2.80 23.45 -11.88
CA LEU A 193 3.01 22.43 -10.84
C LEU A 193 2.40 22.85 -9.49
N LEU A 194 2.35 24.16 -9.22
CA LEU A 194 1.67 24.76 -8.06
C LEU A 194 0.18 25.05 -8.26
N GLY A 195 -0.42 24.57 -9.36
CA GLY A 195 -1.86 24.72 -9.64
C GLY A 195 -2.23 26.03 -10.35
N GLY A 196 -1.26 26.84 -10.76
CA GLY A 196 -1.49 28.04 -11.56
C GLY A 196 -2.16 27.71 -12.89
N CYS A 197 -3.34 28.27 -13.12
CA CYS A 197 -4.13 28.03 -14.34
C CYS A 197 -3.71 29.00 -15.44
N SER A 198 -3.45 28.50 -16.67
CA SER A 198 -3.05 29.35 -17.79
C SER A 198 -4.20 30.21 -18.29
N ASP A 199 -4.00 31.52 -18.36
CA ASP A 199 -5.00 32.56 -18.67
C ASP A 199 -5.86 32.30 -19.93
N SER A 200 -7.05 31.71 -19.74
CA SER A 200 -8.23 32.06 -20.54
C SER A 200 -8.94 33.25 -19.88
N LYS A 201 -8.43 34.45 -20.16
CA LYS A 201 -8.83 35.77 -19.62
C LYS A 201 -10.18 35.81 -18.88
N GLN A 202 -10.14 35.87 -17.55
CA GLN A 202 -11.25 36.38 -16.74
C GLN A 202 -10.92 37.79 -16.24
N GLN A 203 -11.55 38.80 -16.86
CA GLN A 203 -11.62 40.12 -16.24
C GLN A 203 -12.61 40.07 -15.08
N VAL A 204 -12.14 40.35 -13.88
CA VAL A 204 -13.01 40.67 -12.73
C VAL A 204 -13.81 41.93 -13.08
N LYS A 205 -15.14 41.86 -12.92
CA LYS A 205 -16.03 43.01 -12.97
C LYS A 205 -16.59 43.30 -11.58
N ASP A 206 -15.78 43.98 -10.77
CA ASP A 206 -16.31 44.70 -9.62
C ASP A 206 -17.05 45.96 -10.10
N GLY A 207 -18.21 46.21 -9.49
CA GLY A 207 -19.04 47.36 -9.80
C GLY A 207 -18.80 48.52 -8.85
N ALA A 208 -18.04 49.52 -9.29
CA ALA A 208 -17.92 50.80 -8.59
C ALA A 208 -18.21 51.98 -9.55
N THR A 209 -18.89 52.99 -9.03
CA THR A 209 -19.32 54.19 -9.77
C THR A 209 -18.16 55.13 -10.09
N GLY A 210 -18.03 55.58 -11.34
CA GLY A 210 -17.06 56.59 -11.76
C GLY A 210 -17.39 57.15 -13.16
N GLU A 211 -17.17 58.45 -13.36
CA GLU A 211 -17.70 59.21 -14.50
C GLU A 211 -16.82 59.17 -15.78
N CYS A 212 -17.42 59.54 -16.90
CA CYS A 212 -16.76 59.91 -18.17
C CYS A 212 -15.79 61.12 -18.00
N PRO A 213 -14.82 61.43 -18.90
CA PRO A 213 -15.04 61.41 -20.36
C PRO A 213 -13.85 61.23 -21.37
N ALA A 214 -14.22 60.74 -22.57
CA ALA A 214 -13.86 61.22 -23.92
C ALA A 214 -12.42 61.19 -24.52
N ALA A 215 -12.41 61.15 -25.87
CA ALA A 215 -11.34 61.46 -26.85
C ALA A 215 -10.16 60.47 -27.00
N ALA A 216 -9.46 60.36 -28.14
CA ALA A 216 -9.81 60.60 -29.57
C ALA A 216 -8.65 60.09 -30.49
N ASP A 217 -8.97 59.69 -31.73
CA ASP A 217 -8.08 59.50 -32.92
C ASP A 217 -6.83 58.57 -32.79
N GLY A 218 -6.19 58.01 -33.85
CA GLY A 218 -6.44 57.93 -35.30
C GLY A 218 -6.18 56.48 -35.80
N CYS A 219 -6.34 56.08 -37.08
CA CYS A 219 -5.69 56.54 -38.32
C CYS A 219 -4.14 56.41 -38.29
N ASP A 220 -3.46 55.79 -39.28
CA ASP A 220 -3.94 55.22 -40.56
C ASP A 220 -2.95 54.25 -41.28
N ASP A 221 -3.47 53.61 -42.34
CA ASP A 221 -2.88 53.29 -43.67
C ASP A 221 -1.86 52.13 -43.93
N SER A 222 -2.06 51.47 -45.09
CA SER A 222 -1.08 50.76 -45.95
C SER A 222 -0.47 49.44 -45.43
N ALA A 223 0.07 48.47 -46.21
CA ALA A 223 0.15 48.07 -47.64
C ALA A 223 1.08 46.81 -47.70
N LEU A 224 1.21 45.92 -48.70
CA LEU A 224 0.59 45.62 -50.01
C LEU A 224 1.06 44.18 -50.43
N THR A 225 0.20 43.37 -51.08
CA THR A 225 0.41 42.46 -52.27
C THR A 225 1.78 41.76 -52.56
N ASP A 226 1.91 40.56 -53.17
CA ASP A 226 0.96 39.66 -53.88
C ASP A 226 1.54 38.25 -54.27
N THR A 227 0.72 37.42 -54.95
CA THR A 227 1.05 36.39 -55.99
C THR A 227 1.82 35.09 -55.62
N SER A 228 1.65 33.92 -56.29
CA SER A 228 0.54 33.36 -57.12
C SER A 228 0.82 31.90 -57.59
N THR A 229 -0.24 31.11 -57.89
CA THR A 229 -0.31 29.96 -58.87
C THR A 229 0.60 28.71 -58.70
N ALA A 230 0.31 27.50 -59.22
CA ALA A 230 -0.92 26.78 -59.64
C ALA A 230 -0.58 25.30 -60.02
N GLU A 231 -1.59 24.54 -60.49
CA GLU A 231 -1.56 23.28 -61.27
C GLU A 231 -1.70 21.90 -60.57
N ASP A 232 -2.50 21.05 -61.24
CA ASP A 232 -2.88 19.63 -61.07
C ASP A 232 -2.44 18.90 -62.40
N PRO A 233 -2.75 17.63 -62.82
CA PRO A 233 -3.90 16.75 -62.44
C PRO A 233 -3.69 15.18 -62.49
N GLN A 234 -4.79 14.42 -62.27
CA GLN A 234 -5.20 13.12 -62.93
C GLN A 234 -4.38 11.80 -62.73
N ASP A 235 -4.90 10.56 -62.90
CA ASP A 235 -6.23 9.90 -63.08
C ASP A 235 -6.07 8.37 -62.70
N GLU A 236 -6.95 7.34 -62.78
CA GLU A 236 -8.35 7.09 -63.25
C GLU A 236 -8.91 5.78 -62.57
N SER A 237 -10.20 5.44 -62.79
CA SER A 237 -10.87 4.11 -62.74
C SER A 237 -11.05 3.33 -61.41
N THR A 238 -12.16 2.63 -61.10
CA THR A 238 -13.63 2.58 -61.46
C THR A 238 -14.28 1.69 -60.37
N ASP A 239 -15.41 1.95 -59.69
CA ASP A 239 -16.83 2.18 -60.06
C ASP A 239 -17.64 0.96 -60.60
N MET A 240 -18.81 0.71 -59.96
CA MET A 240 -20.10 0.47 -60.64
C MET A 240 -21.30 0.62 -59.66
N TYR A 241 -21.99 1.77 -59.70
CA TYR A 241 -23.46 2.03 -59.62
C TYR A 241 -24.40 1.16 -58.74
N ARG A 242 -25.48 1.66 -58.10
CA ARG A 242 -26.49 2.71 -58.47
C ARG A 242 -27.22 3.16 -57.17
N GLY A 243 -27.38 4.44 -56.79
CA GLY A 243 -28.32 5.47 -57.28
C GLY A 243 -29.75 5.30 -56.70
N ALA A 244 -30.48 6.29 -56.14
CA ALA A 244 -30.32 7.76 -55.93
C ALA A 244 -31.29 8.22 -54.77
N GLY A 245 -31.39 9.47 -54.29
CA GLY A 245 -30.72 10.78 -54.56
C GLY A 245 -31.38 11.96 -53.78
N GLY A 246 -30.82 13.18 -53.88
CA GLY A 246 -31.29 14.45 -53.24
C GLY A 246 -30.44 14.86 -52.00
N GLU A 247 -29.55 15.86 -52.06
CA GLU A 247 -29.75 17.33 -52.02
C GLU A 247 -30.05 17.90 -50.59
N SER A 248 -29.38 18.96 -50.07
CA SER A 248 -28.19 19.70 -50.55
C SER A 248 -27.49 20.54 -49.45
N THR A 249 -26.17 20.78 -49.64
CA THR A 249 -25.31 21.91 -49.19
C THR A 249 -25.22 22.47 -47.74
N GLN A 250 -23.95 22.68 -47.36
CA GLN A 250 -23.34 23.83 -46.64
C GLN A 250 -23.06 23.80 -45.12
N LEU A 251 -21.97 24.50 -44.78
CA LEU A 251 -21.36 24.66 -43.45
C LEU A 251 -21.76 26.02 -42.85
N SER A 252 -21.77 26.14 -41.52
CA SER A 252 -21.06 27.25 -40.84
C SER A 252 -20.88 27.05 -39.34
N SER A 253 -19.85 27.69 -38.81
CA SER A 253 -19.43 27.83 -37.42
C SER A 253 -20.46 28.43 -36.45
N SER A 254 -20.36 28.03 -35.18
CA SER A 254 -20.35 28.85 -33.96
C SER A 254 -21.33 30.03 -33.80
N LEU A 255 -22.23 29.93 -32.82
CA LEU A 255 -22.18 30.69 -31.54
C LEU A 255 -23.37 30.32 -30.62
N GLU A 256 -23.27 30.67 -29.34
CA GLU A 256 -24.34 30.50 -28.33
C GLU A 256 -25.50 31.47 -28.58
N PRO A 257 -26.70 31.18 -28.01
CA PRO A 257 -27.21 32.14 -27.03
C PRO A 257 -27.89 31.53 -25.79
N SER A 258 -27.75 32.28 -24.70
CA SER A 258 -28.50 32.31 -23.44
C SER A 258 -29.96 31.83 -23.43
N GLU A 259 -30.40 31.24 -22.31
CA GLU A 259 -31.81 31.10 -21.92
C GLU A 259 -32.52 32.47 -21.85
N PRO A 260 -33.84 32.51 -22.11
CA PRO A 260 -34.77 32.65 -20.97
C PRO A 260 -36.14 31.93 -21.09
N ASP A 261 -36.76 31.69 -19.93
CA ASP A 261 -38.21 31.55 -19.64
C ASP A 261 -39.19 30.95 -20.68
N GLY A 262 -39.66 29.72 -20.42
CA GLY A 262 -40.88 29.17 -21.05
C GLY A 262 -41.04 27.64 -20.93
N PRO A 263 -42.15 27.09 -20.39
CA PRO A 263 -42.21 25.66 -20.05
C PRO A 263 -42.81 24.74 -21.12
N ALA A 264 -41.99 23.98 -21.86
CA ALA A 264 -42.37 22.71 -22.51
C ALA A 264 -41.14 21.91 -23.01
N PRO A 265 -41.21 20.56 -23.14
CA PRO A 265 -42.08 19.58 -22.49
C PRO A 265 -41.26 18.56 -21.64
N ALA A 266 -41.78 18.18 -20.46
CA ALA A 266 -41.06 17.34 -19.49
C ALA A 266 -40.83 15.85 -19.89
N GLY A 267 -41.04 15.47 -21.15
CA GLY A 267 -40.96 14.07 -21.62
C GLY A 267 -39.56 13.59 -22.01
N ALA A 268 -38.77 14.41 -22.70
CA ALA A 268 -37.52 13.95 -23.34
C ALA A 268 -36.37 13.73 -22.34
N ALA A 269 -36.11 14.72 -21.47
CA ALA A 269 -35.08 14.61 -20.45
C ALA A 269 -35.39 13.51 -19.42
N ALA A 270 -36.68 13.31 -19.09
CA ALA A 270 -37.13 12.25 -18.20
C ALA A 270 -36.86 10.84 -18.79
N ALA A 271 -37.07 10.65 -20.09
CA ALA A 271 -36.77 9.38 -20.76
C ALA A 271 -35.27 9.03 -20.72
N ALA A 272 -34.39 10.00 -20.98
CA ALA A 272 -32.93 9.80 -20.92
C ALA A 272 -32.39 9.57 -19.50
N ALA A 273 -33.08 10.10 -18.47
CA ALA A 273 -32.76 9.83 -17.07
C ALA A 273 -33.23 8.43 -16.63
N ALA A 274 -34.47 8.06 -16.98
CA ALA A 274 -35.11 6.81 -16.52
C ALA A 274 -34.38 5.53 -16.98
N ASP A 275 -33.71 5.55 -18.14
CA ASP A 275 -33.01 4.37 -18.66
C ASP A 275 -31.74 4.00 -17.89
N ARG A 276 -31.21 4.90 -17.04
CA ARG A 276 -30.04 4.62 -16.17
C ARG A 276 -30.37 3.78 -14.92
N ASP A 277 -31.64 3.67 -14.52
CA ASP A 277 -32.04 2.98 -13.28
C ASP A 277 -32.17 1.45 -13.41
N ASN A 278 -32.27 0.95 -14.65
CA ASN A 278 -32.50 -0.46 -14.96
C ASN A 278 -31.19 -1.26 -15.05
N ILE A 279 -30.93 -2.07 -14.02
CA ILE A 279 -29.85 -3.07 -14.05
C ILE A 279 -30.28 -4.23 -14.97
N VAL A 280 -29.96 -4.13 -16.26
CA VAL A 280 -30.18 -5.23 -17.21
C VAL A 280 -29.11 -6.32 -17.02
N LEU A 281 -29.56 -7.57 -16.90
CA LEU A 281 -28.72 -8.77 -16.93
C LEU A 281 -28.80 -9.46 -18.29
N ARG A 282 -27.75 -10.21 -18.66
CA ARG A 282 -27.76 -11.15 -19.79
C ARG A 282 -28.45 -12.46 -19.39
N ASP A 283 -28.97 -13.21 -20.34
CA ASP A 283 -29.71 -14.47 -20.11
C ASP A 283 -28.96 -15.45 -19.18
N TYR A 284 -27.66 -15.66 -19.43
CA TYR A 284 -26.80 -16.55 -18.61
C TYR A 284 -26.54 -16.01 -17.19
N GLN A 285 -26.70 -14.70 -16.97
CA GLN A 285 -26.59 -14.06 -15.67
C GLN A 285 -27.90 -14.18 -14.89
N GLU A 286 -29.04 -14.00 -15.56
CA GLU A 286 -30.35 -14.18 -14.95
C GLU A 286 -30.60 -15.66 -14.57
N GLU A 287 -30.20 -16.61 -15.44
CA GLU A 287 -30.29 -18.06 -15.16
C GLU A 287 -29.63 -18.44 -13.83
N VAL A 288 -28.41 -17.95 -13.57
CA VAL A 288 -27.68 -18.24 -12.32
C VAL A 288 -28.16 -17.40 -11.14
N ALA A 289 -28.75 -16.22 -11.38
CA ALA A 289 -29.30 -15.36 -10.34
C ALA A 289 -30.61 -15.88 -9.76
N ARG A 290 -31.46 -16.53 -10.58
CA ARG A 290 -32.85 -16.88 -10.24
C ARG A 290 -33.04 -17.50 -8.85
N PRO A 291 -32.28 -18.52 -8.40
CA PRO A 291 -32.48 -19.09 -7.07
C PRO A 291 -32.10 -18.13 -5.93
N ALA A 292 -31.18 -17.18 -6.14
CA ALA A 292 -30.90 -16.14 -5.15
C ALA A 292 -32.06 -15.14 -5.03
N LEU A 293 -32.75 -14.84 -6.14
CA LEU A 293 -33.96 -14.01 -6.12
C LEU A 293 -35.13 -14.72 -5.38
N GLU A 294 -35.15 -16.05 -5.39
CA GLU A 294 -36.03 -16.92 -4.58
C GLU A 294 -35.57 -17.11 -3.12
N GLY A 295 -34.58 -16.33 -2.66
CA GLY A 295 -34.05 -16.39 -1.29
C GLY A 295 -33.20 -17.63 -0.97
N LYS A 296 -32.74 -18.40 -1.96
CA LYS A 296 -31.83 -19.55 -1.72
C LYS A 296 -30.39 -19.08 -1.55
N ASN A 297 -29.65 -19.75 -0.67
CA ASN A 297 -28.19 -19.62 -0.62
C ASN A 297 -27.58 -20.30 -1.86
N ILE A 298 -26.69 -19.64 -2.61
CA ILE A 298 -26.06 -20.25 -3.79
C ILE A 298 -24.59 -19.85 -3.95
N ILE A 299 -23.88 -20.62 -4.78
CA ILE A 299 -22.58 -20.25 -5.34
C ILE A 299 -22.74 -19.99 -6.83
N ILE A 300 -22.48 -18.77 -7.28
CA ILE A 300 -22.38 -18.42 -8.71
C ILE A 300 -20.93 -18.65 -9.16
N CYS A 301 -20.75 -19.68 -9.98
CA CYS A 301 -19.47 -20.03 -10.59
C CYS A 301 -19.50 -19.63 -12.08
N LEU A 302 -18.94 -18.46 -12.40
CA LEU A 302 -18.84 -17.94 -13.77
C LEU A 302 -17.42 -17.41 -14.04
N PRO A 303 -16.87 -17.55 -15.27
CA PRO A 303 -15.51 -17.13 -15.61
C PRO A 303 -15.15 -15.67 -15.27
N THR A 304 -13.85 -15.35 -15.24
CA THR A 304 -13.38 -13.96 -15.16
C THR A 304 -13.93 -13.13 -16.34
N GLY A 305 -14.33 -11.88 -16.10
CA GLY A 305 -14.94 -11.01 -17.12
C GLY A 305 -16.42 -11.28 -17.42
N SER A 306 -17.05 -12.30 -16.83
CA SER A 306 -18.48 -12.64 -17.03
C SER A 306 -19.50 -11.68 -16.40
N GLY A 307 -19.04 -10.69 -15.62
CA GLY A 307 -19.89 -9.72 -14.92
C GLY A 307 -20.46 -10.21 -13.58
N LYS A 308 -19.76 -11.09 -12.84
CA LYS A 308 -20.24 -11.62 -11.54
C LYS A 308 -20.69 -10.53 -10.55
N THR A 309 -19.95 -9.41 -10.45
CA THR A 309 -20.27 -8.32 -9.54
C THR A 309 -21.61 -7.67 -9.90
N ARG A 310 -21.86 -7.32 -11.18
CA ARG A 310 -23.16 -6.88 -11.69
C ARG A 310 -24.33 -7.80 -11.28
N VAL A 311 -24.15 -9.13 -11.31
CA VAL A 311 -25.19 -10.08 -10.86
C VAL A 311 -25.45 -9.95 -9.35
N ALA A 312 -24.40 -9.77 -8.55
CA ALA A 312 -24.54 -9.51 -7.12
C ALA A 312 -25.20 -8.16 -6.81
N VAL A 313 -24.95 -7.10 -7.60
CA VAL A 313 -25.66 -5.81 -7.47
C VAL A 313 -27.15 -5.97 -7.81
N TYR A 314 -27.49 -6.72 -8.87
CA TYR A 314 -28.88 -7.01 -9.23
C TYR A 314 -29.62 -7.76 -8.10
N ILE A 315 -29.02 -8.85 -7.59
CA ILE A 315 -29.56 -9.61 -6.45
C ILE A 315 -29.68 -8.71 -5.21
N THR A 316 -28.70 -7.84 -4.96
CA THR A 316 -28.73 -6.87 -3.84
C THR A 316 -29.91 -5.89 -3.97
N LYS A 317 -30.13 -5.29 -5.16
CA LYS A 317 -31.27 -4.38 -5.42
C LYS A 317 -32.59 -5.14 -5.16
N LYS A 318 -32.80 -6.29 -5.80
CA LYS A 318 -34.05 -7.07 -5.66
C LYS A 318 -34.30 -7.61 -4.25
N HIS A 319 -33.26 -7.99 -3.52
CA HIS A 319 -33.36 -8.39 -2.12
C HIS A 319 -33.81 -7.22 -1.23
N LEU A 320 -33.20 -6.05 -1.39
CA LEU A 320 -33.56 -4.84 -0.64
C LEU A 320 -34.93 -4.26 -1.04
N ASP A 321 -35.30 -4.34 -2.34
CA ASP A 321 -36.62 -3.97 -2.85
C ASP A 321 -37.70 -4.82 -2.16
N SER A 322 -37.50 -6.15 -2.16
CA SER A 322 -38.40 -7.13 -1.54
C SER A 322 -38.54 -6.89 -0.04
N ARG A 323 -37.42 -6.73 0.70
CA ARG A 323 -37.45 -6.45 2.14
C ARG A 323 -38.20 -5.16 2.47
N ARG A 324 -38.00 -4.09 1.67
CA ARG A 324 -38.73 -2.83 1.82
C ARG A 324 -40.23 -3.02 1.57
N ALA A 325 -40.62 -3.80 0.57
CA ALA A 325 -42.02 -4.15 0.30
C ALA A 325 -42.66 -5.03 1.38
N GLU A 326 -41.90 -5.91 2.04
CA GLU A 326 -42.32 -6.67 3.22
C GLU A 326 -42.46 -5.81 4.50
N GLY A 327 -42.11 -4.51 4.46
CA GLY A 327 -42.04 -3.64 5.64
C GLY A 327 -40.90 -4.00 6.59
N ARG A 328 -39.87 -4.70 6.11
CA ARG A 328 -38.74 -5.20 6.92
C ARG A 328 -37.45 -4.45 6.59
N THR A 329 -36.59 -4.31 7.58
CA THR A 329 -35.23 -3.83 7.35
C THR A 329 -34.45 -4.82 6.48
N GLY A 330 -33.73 -4.30 5.49
CA GLY A 330 -32.74 -5.02 4.70
C GLY A 330 -31.36 -4.47 5.04
N LYS A 331 -30.39 -5.38 5.24
CA LYS A 331 -28.96 -5.06 5.33
C LYS A 331 -28.14 -6.08 4.56
N VAL A 332 -27.20 -5.60 3.77
CA VAL A 332 -26.32 -6.43 2.92
C VAL A 332 -24.87 -6.11 3.25
N VAL A 333 -24.05 -7.15 3.42
CA VAL A 333 -22.59 -6.99 3.52
C VAL A 333 -21.93 -7.71 2.36
N VAL A 334 -21.02 -7.01 1.67
CA VAL A 334 -20.22 -7.53 0.56
C VAL A 334 -18.78 -7.71 1.06
N LEU A 335 -18.38 -8.96 1.23
CA LEU A 335 -17.09 -9.35 1.78
C LEU A 335 -16.08 -9.63 0.66
N VAL A 336 -14.94 -8.94 0.71
CA VAL A 336 -13.82 -9.12 -0.22
C VAL A 336 -12.54 -9.56 0.49
N ASN A 337 -11.61 -10.17 -0.26
CA ASN A 337 -10.35 -10.71 0.25
C ASN A 337 -9.13 -9.76 0.11
N LYS A 338 -9.26 -8.64 -0.61
CA LYS A 338 -8.19 -7.65 -0.84
C LYS A 338 -8.74 -6.23 -0.69
N ILE A 339 -7.96 -5.31 -0.11
CA ILE A 339 -8.37 -3.91 0.15
C ILE A 339 -8.80 -3.16 -1.12
N PRO A 340 -8.07 -3.20 -2.27
CA PRO A 340 -8.49 -2.48 -3.47
C PRO A 340 -9.87 -2.88 -4.02
N LEU A 341 -10.35 -4.09 -3.72
CA LEU A 341 -11.68 -4.57 -4.15
C LEU A 341 -12.83 -3.85 -3.42
N VAL A 342 -12.58 -3.30 -2.23
CA VAL A 342 -13.56 -2.49 -1.49
C VAL A 342 -13.90 -1.24 -2.29
N GLU A 343 -12.88 -0.48 -2.67
CA GLU A 343 -13.01 0.75 -3.48
C GLU A 343 -13.48 0.44 -4.92
N GLN A 344 -12.96 -0.63 -5.53
CA GLN A 344 -13.36 -1.06 -6.87
C GLN A 344 -14.87 -1.39 -6.94
N HIS A 345 -15.34 -2.35 -6.14
CA HIS A 345 -16.75 -2.77 -6.19
C HIS A 345 -17.69 -1.66 -5.70
N TYR A 346 -17.25 -0.80 -4.78
CA TYR A 346 -17.99 0.40 -4.40
C TYR A 346 -18.17 1.35 -5.58
N SER A 347 -17.08 1.89 -6.12
CA SER A 347 -17.12 3.00 -7.07
C SER A 347 -17.60 2.60 -8.48
N THR A 348 -17.38 1.35 -8.94
CA THR A 348 -17.73 0.94 -10.31
C THR A 348 -19.02 0.14 -10.46
N GLU A 349 -19.52 -0.51 -9.39
CA GLU A 349 -20.64 -1.44 -9.48
C GLU A 349 -21.75 -1.15 -8.46
N PHE A 350 -21.47 -1.09 -7.15
CA PHE A 350 -22.53 -0.97 -6.15
C PHE A 350 -23.05 0.47 -5.98
N LEU A 351 -22.18 1.48 -5.91
CA LEU A 351 -22.61 2.87 -5.73
C LEU A 351 -23.46 3.38 -6.91
N PRO A 352 -23.10 3.18 -8.20
CA PRO A 352 -23.86 3.75 -9.32
C PRO A 352 -25.32 3.30 -9.39
N PHE A 353 -25.62 2.01 -9.12
CA PHE A 353 -26.99 1.47 -9.30
C PHE A 353 -27.85 1.42 -8.02
N LEU A 354 -27.26 1.66 -6.85
CA LEU A 354 -27.95 1.58 -5.55
C LEU A 354 -28.04 2.91 -4.79
N LYS A 355 -27.09 3.84 -4.99
CA LYS A 355 -27.12 5.18 -4.35
C LYS A 355 -28.44 5.95 -4.53
N PRO A 356 -29.19 5.85 -5.66
CA PRO A 356 -30.48 6.52 -5.80
C PRO A 356 -31.58 6.04 -4.84
N THR A 357 -31.41 4.86 -4.21
CA THR A 357 -32.49 4.19 -3.46
C THR A 357 -32.06 3.71 -2.07
N TYR A 358 -30.75 3.53 -1.84
CA TYR A 358 -30.16 2.89 -0.67
C TYR A 358 -28.83 3.55 -0.26
N LYS A 359 -28.54 3.52 1.04
CA LYS A 359 -27.25 3.98 1.58
C LYS A 359 -26.18 2.90 1.39
N VAL A 360 -25.17 3.21 0.60
CA VAL A 360 -24.01 2.34 0.32
C VAL A 360 -22.77 2.96 0.94
N GLU A 361 -22.04 2.18 1.75
CA GLU A 361 -20.79 2.60 2.38
C GLU A 361 -19.68 1.53 2.21
N ARG A 362 -18.42 1.96 2.30
CA ARG A 362 -17.23 1.11 2.12
C ARG A 362 -16.21 1.27 3.23
N VAL A 363 -15.77 0.14 3.80
CA VAL A 363 -14.87 0.09 4.96
C VAL A 363 -13.67 -0.82 4.69
N SER A 364 -12.46 -0.30 4.88
CA SER A 364 -11.21 -1.06 4.74
C SER A 364 -10.27 -0.78 5.92
N GLY A 365 -9.17 -1.55 6.02
CA GLY A 365 -8.13 -1.29 7.03
C GLY A 365 -7.39 0.04 6.80
N ASP A 366 -7.43 0.56 5.57
CA ASP A 366 -6.79 1.83 5.16
C ASP A 366 -7.75 3.02 5.37
N SER A 367 -8.95 2.80 5.92
CA SER A 367 -10.00 3.82 6.06
C SER A 367 -9.98 4.49 7.43
N GLN A 368 -9.51 5.75 7.50
CA GLN A 368 -9.48 6.59 8.72
C GLN A 368 -10.90 7.08 9.15
N LEU A 369 -11.80 6.15 9.46
CA LEU A 369 -13.16 6.47 9.87
C LEU A 369 -13.22 6.75 11.38
N ARG A 370 -13.59 7.98 11.75
CA ARG A 370 -13.85 8.40 13.15
C ARG A 370 -15.17 7.85 13.73
N ILE A 371 -15.76 6.83 13.09
CA ILE A 371 -17.09 6.27 13.36
C ILE A 371 -16.93 4.75 13.47
N SER A 372 -17.53 4.13 14.49
CA SER A 372 -17.36 2.68 14.68
C SER A 372 -18.11 1.87 13.61
N PHE A 373 -17.57 0.69 13.29
CA PHE A 373 -18.18 -0.19 12.28
C PHE A 373 -19.62 -0.57 12.63
N THR A 374 -19.97 -0.61 13.91
CA THR A 374 -21.31 -0.93 14.38
C THR A 374 -22.32 0.19 14.14
N GLU A 375 -21.88 1.45 14.15
CA GLU A 375 -22.70 2.56 13.66
C GLU A 375 -22.79 2.57 12.14
N ILE A 376 -21.70 2.28 11.42
CA ILE A 376 -21.72 2.15 9.95
C ILE A 376 -22.70 1.06 9.50
N VAL A 377 -22.71 -0.10 10.18
CA VAL A 377 -23.66 -1.20 9.94
C VAL A 377 -25.09 -0.77 10.28
N LYS A 378 -25.34 -0.05 11.38
CA LYS A 378 -26.68 0.48 11.71
C LYS A 378 -27.18 1.47 10.66
N ASN A 379 -26.34 2.41 10.23
CA ASN A 379 -26.75 3.60 9.48
C ASN A 379 -26.85 3.40 7.95
N ASN A 380 -26.29 2.31 7.40
CA ASN A 380 -26.26 2.00 5.97
C ASN A 380 -27.04 0.73 5.60
N ASP A 381 -27.50 0.62 4.36
CA ASP A 381 -28.23 -0.54 3.82
C ASP A 381 -27.27 -1.58 3.21
N VAL A 382 -26.20 -1.10 2.59
CA VAL A 382 -25.15 -1.92 1.96
C VAL A 382 -23.78 -1.49 2.48
N ILE A 383 -23.00 -2.44 2.99
CA ILE A 383 -21.63 -2.22 3.47
C ILE A 383 -20.67 -3.12 2.68
N ILE A 384 -19.66 -2.54 2.04
CA ILE A 384 -18.62 -3.26 1.31
C ILE A 384 -17.34 -3.24 2.16
N CYS A 385 -16.82 -4.39 2.56
CA CYS A 385 -15.65 -4.42 3.43
C CYS A 385 -14.76 -5.66 3.27
N THR A 386 -13.53 -5.56 3.77
CA THR A 386 -12.65 -6.74 3.84
C THR A 386 -13.14 -7.71 4.92
N ALA A 387 -13.04 -9.01 4.65
CA ALA A 387 -13.58 -10.07 5.51
C ALA A 387 -13.18 -9.95 7.00
N GLN A 388 -11.95 -9.50 7.27
CA GLN A 388 -11.41 -9.42 8.62
C GLN A 388 -12.13 -8.37 9.48
N ILE A 389 -12.70 -7.33 8.88
CA ILE A 389 -13.43 -6.30 9.62
C ILE A 389 -14.71 -6.90 10.20
N LEU A 390 -15.53 -7.58 9.40
CA LEU A 390 -16.74 -8.23 9.92
C LEU A 390 -16.40 -9.33 10.94
N GLU A 391 -15.35 -10.14 10.73
CA GLU A 391 -14.95 -11.17 11.69
C GLU A 391 -14.47 -10.57 13.03
N ASN A 392 -13.77 -9.43 13.03
CA ASN A 392 -13.38 -8.74 14.27
C ASN A 392 -14.62 -8.34 15.11
N TYR A 393 -15.59 -7.68 14.49
CA TYR A 393 -16.80 -7.20 15.18
C TYR A 393 -17.79 -8.33 15.54
N LEU A 394 -17.76 -9.46 14.81
CA LEU A 394 -18.41 -10.72 15.21
C LEU A 394 -17.69 -11.39 16.40
N GLU A 395 -16.39 -11.19 16.56
CA GLU A 395 -15.63 -11.70 17.72
C GLU A 395 -15.94 -10.90 18.99
N ARG A 396 -16.03 -9.56 18.90
CA ARG A 396 -16.43 -8.68 20.02
C ARG A 396 -17.76 -9.12 20.66
N ASP A 397 -18.80 -9.28 19.85
CA ASP A 397 -20.12 -9.79 20.28
C ASP A 397 -20.03 -11.14 21.00
N THR A 398 -19.13 -12.02 20.54
CA THR A 398 -18.96 -13.35 21.11
C THR A 398 -18.24 -13.34 22.47
N LYS A 399 -17.45 -12.31 22.76
CA LYS A 399 -16.77 -12.10 24.04
C LYS A 399 -17.60 -11.28 25.04
N GLY A 400 -18.62 -10.56 24.57
CA GLY A 400 -19.35 -9.58 25.37
C GLY A 400 -18.63 -8.23 25.46
N GLU A 401 -17.72 -7.94 24.53
CA GLU A 401 -17.14 -6.61 24.36
C GLU A 401 -18.18 -5.66 23.74
N ASP A 402 -18.13 -4.38 24.10
CA ASP A 402 -18.98 -3.36 23.52
C ASP A 402 -18.78 -3.18 22.00
N GLU A 403 -19.78 -2.60 21.36
CA GLU A 403 -19.86 -2.43 19.91
C GLU A 403 -19.83 -3.72 19.07
N GLY A 404 -20.25 -4.88 19.59
CA GLY A 404 -20.40 -6.09 18.77
C GLY A 404 -21.43 -5.97 17.62
N VAL A 405 -21.20 -6.70 16.51
CA VAL A 405 -22.16 -6.88 15.41
C VAL A 405 -22.61 -8.35 15.38
N LYS A 406 -23.91 -8.62 15.15
CA LYS A 406 -24.45 -9.99 15.09
C LYS A 406 -24.82 -10.38 13.67
N LEU A 407 -24.72 -11.68 13.36
CA LEU A 407 -25.22 -12.23 12.09
C LEU A 407 -26.74 -12.01 11.90
N SER A 408 -27.51 -11.86 12.98
CA SER A 408 -28.95 -11.55 12.93
C SER A 408 -29.27 -10.17 12.37
N ASP A 409 -28.30 -9.25 12.40
CA ASP A 409 -28.47 -7.85 12.02
C ASP A 409 -28.35 -7.69 10.48
N LEU A 410 -27.88 -8.75 9.81
CA LEU A 410 -27.67 -8.85 8.38
C LEU A 410 -28.75 -9.72 7.73
N SER A 411 -29.14 -9.37 6.51
CA SER A 411 -30.16 -10.12 5.74
C SER A 411 -29.61 -10.83 4.51
N LEU A 412 -28.48 -10.38 3.98
CA LEU A 412 -27.73 -11.01 2.88
C LEU A 412 -26.22 -10.78 3.13
N ILE A 413 -25.41 -11.82 2.91
CA ILE A 413 -23.95 -11.72 2.83
C ILE A 413 -23.53 -12.18 1.43
N VAL A 414 -22.90 -11.27 0.70
CA VAL A 414 -22.22 -11.58 -0.56
C VAL A 414 -20.75 -11.84 -0.25
N ILE A 415 -20.20 -12.94 -0.75
CA ILE A 415 -18.80 -13.33 -0.54
C ILE A 415 -18.12 -13.41 -1.90
N ASP A 416 -17.23 -12.46 -2.20
CA ASP A 416 -16.46 -12.46 -3.45
C ASP A 416 -15.25 -13.40 -3.37
N GLU A 417 -14.92 -14.02 -4.50
CA GLU A 417 -13.98 -15.14 -4.62
C GLU A 417 -14.13 -16.18 -3.48
N CYS A 418 -15.36 -16.64 -3.29
CA CYS A 418 -15.82 -17.50 -2.19
C CYS A 418 -15.14 -18.88 -2.11
N HIS A 419 -14.29 -19.23 -3.08
CA HIS A 419 -13.45 -20.44 -3.03
C HIS A 419 -12.43 -20.41 -1.88
N HIS A 420 -12.15 -19.22 -1.32
CA HIS A 420 -11.39 -19.06 -0.08
C HIS A 420 -12.14 -19.47 1.20
N THR A 421 -13.43 -19.80 1.14
CA THR A 421 -14.23 -20.28 2.28
C THR A 421 -13.89 -21.73 2.64
N GLN A 422 -12.66 -21.94 3.11
CA GLN A 422 -12.12 -23.23 3.50
C GLN A 422 -11.01 -23.10 4.57
N LYS A 423 -10.70 -24.21 5.25
CA LYS A 423 -9.58 -24.32 6.22
C LYS A 423 -9.71 -23.25 7.33
N GLY A 424 -8.65 -22.47 7.60
CA GLY A 424 -8.65 -21.36 8.55
C GLY A 424 -8.74 -19.97 7.88
N GLY A 425 -9.32 -19.88 6.69
CA GLY A 425 -9.56 -18.60 6.01
C GLY A 425 -10.70 -17.81 6.68
N VAL A 426 -10.62 -16.48 6.63
CA VAL A 426 -11.54 -15.57 7.38
C VAL A 426 -13.00 -15.80 7.02
N TYR A 427 -13.34 -15.95 5.73
CA TYR A 427 -14.69 -16.31 5.29
C TYR A 427 -15.21 -17.59 5.97
N ASN A 428 -14.33 -18.57 6.20
CA ASN A 428 -14.70 -19.84 6.84
C ASN A 428 -14.90 -19.69 8.36
N HIS A 429 -14.33 -18.66 9.01
CA HIS A 429 -14.64 -18.35 10.41
C HIS A 429 -16.03 -17.71 10.53
N ILE A 430 -16.33 -16.71 9.70
CA ILE A 430 -17.66 -16.08 9.60
C ILE A 430 -18.73 -17.15 9.31
N MET A 431 -18.49 -18.01 8.30
CA MET A 431 -19.40 -19.10 7.98
C MET A 431 -19.45 -20.19 9.06
N MET A 432 -18.38 -20.44 9.83
CA MET A 432 -18.45 -21.34 10.99
C MET A 432 -19.34 -20.78 12.11
N ARG A 433 -19.36 -19.45 12.33
CA ARG A 433 -20.32 -18.79 13.24
C ARG A 433 -21.75 -18.98 12.74
N TYR A 434 -22.00 -18.75 11.45
CA TYR A 434 -23.28 -19.00 10.79
C TYR A 434 -23.74 -20.46 10.96
N LEU A 435 -22.89 -21.45 10.65
CA LEU A 435 -23.22 -22.88 10.75
C LEU A 435 -23.44 -23.33 12.20
N LYS A 436 -22.64 -22.83 13.16
CA LYS A 436 -22.89 -23.03 14.60
C LYS A 436 -24.27 -22.49 14.99
N GLN A 437 -24.70 -21.34 14.46
CA GLN A 437 -26.02 -20.77 14.75
C GLN A 437 -27.17 -21.48 14.01
N LYS A 438 -26.98 -21.93 12.76
CA LYS A 438 -27.94 -22.78 12.04
C LYS A 438 -28.23 -24.06 12.81
N ASN A 439 -27.20 -24.70 13.36
CA ASN A 439 -27.34 -25.89 14.19
C ASN A 439 -28.06 -25.59 15.53
N LYS A 440 -27.72 -24.47 16.21
CA LYS A 440 -28.48 -23.98 17.39
C LYS A 440 -29.96 -23.74 17.07
N ASN A 441 -30.29 -23.20 15.90
CA ASN A 441 -31.66 -22.95 15.45
C ASN A 441 -32.46 -24.26 15.25
N SER A 442 -31.83 -25.32 14.73
CA SER A 442 -32.46 -26.65 14.66
C SER A 442 -32.82 -27.20 16.04
N SER A 443 -31.97 -26.99 17.05
CA SER A 443 -32.29 -27.34 18.44
C SER A 443 -33.38 -26.44 19.05
N ARG A 444 -33.36 -25.12 18.79
CA ARG A 444 -34.41 -24.19 19.24
C ARG A 444 -35.80 -24.61 18.73
N ARG A 445 -35.92 -24.94 17.45
CA ARG A 445 -37.16 -25.42 16.82
C ARG A 445 -37.72 -26.67 17.50
N LYS A 446 -36.87 -27.63 17.90
CA LYS A 446 -37.28 -28.84 18.65
C LYS A 446 -37.85 -28.53 20.04
N VAL A 447 -37.45 -27.41 20.66
CA VAL A 447 -37.95 -26.94 21.96
C VAL A 447 -38.92 -25.75 21.79
N GLN A 448 -39.55 -25.64 20.61
CA GLN A 448 -40.53 -24.61 20.23
C GLN A 448 -40.08 -23.15 20.48
N LYS A 449 -38.77 -22.90 20.58
CA LYS A 449 -38.20 -21.55 20.70
C LYS A 449 -37.95 -20.96 19.31
N GLU A 450 -38.22 -19.67 19.18
CA GLU A 450 -38.03 -18.93 17.93
C GLU A 450 -36.57 -19.02 17.44
N PRO A 451 -36.33 -19.38 16.16
CA PRO A 451 -34.98 -19.40 15.60
C PRO A 451 -34.43 -17.97 15.47
N VAL A 452 -33.15 -17.78 15.76
CA VAL A 452 -32.49 -16.49 15.49
C VAL A 452 -32.43 -16.29 13.97
N PRO A 453 -32.76 -15.11 13.43
CA PRO A 453 -32.56 -14.81 12.01
C PRO A 453 -31.14 -15.10 11.53
N LEU A 454 -31.01 -15.48 10.27
CA LEU A 454 -29.74 -15.68 9.58
C LEU A 454 -29.83 -15.05 8.18
N PRO A 455 -28.73 -14.47 7.66
CA PRO A 455 -28.71 -13.87 6.35
C PRO A 455 -28.75 -14.94 5.26
N GLN A 456 -29.24 -14.57 4.07
CA GLN A 456 -28.98 -15.33 2.86
C GLN A 456 -27.48 -15.25 2.51
N ILE A 457 -26.94 -16.28 1.87
CA ILE A 457 -25.52 -16.36 1.47
C ILE A 457 -25.39 -16.43 -0.06
N LEU A 458 -24.67 -15.49 -0.65
CA LEU A 458 -24.32 -15.47 -2.08
C LEU A 458 -22.80 -15.58 -2.25
N GLY A 459 -22.29 -16.75 -2.62
CA GLY A 459 -20.89 -16.92 -3.00
C GLY A 459 -20.66 -16.61 -4.48
N LEU A 460 -19.62 -15.83 -4.81
CA LEU A 460 -19.18 -15.59 -6.18
C LEU A 460 -17.79 -16.22 -6.38
N THR A 461 -17.54 -16.92 -7.49
CA THR A 461 -16.18 -17.38 -7.82
C THR A 461 -15.96 -17.55 -9.33
N ALA A 462 -14.70 -17.41 -9.77
CA ALA A 462 -14.30 -17.89 -11.11
C ALA A 462 -14.16 -19.42 -11.18
N SER A 463 -13.84 -20.07 -10.05
CA SER A 463 -13.56 -21.50 -9.95
C SER A 463 -13.60 -21.95 -8.48
N PRO A 464 -14.28 -23.05 -8.11
CA PRO A 464 -14.14 -23.64 -6.78
C PRO A 464 -12.81 -24.40 -6.59
N GLY A 465 -12.12 -24.75 -7.68
CA GLY A 465 -10.96 -25.63 -7.68
C GLY A 465 -11.28 -27.08 -7.28
N VAL A 466 -10.22 -27.86 -7.04
CA VAL A 466 -10.30 -29.25 -6.54
C VAL A 466 -9.46 -29.47 -5.28
N GLY A 467 -8.93 -28.39 -4.68
CA GLY A 467 -8.16 -28.45 -3.43
C GLY A 467 -6.85 -29.22 -3.53
N GLY A 468 -6.29 -29.32 -4.72
CA GLY A 468 -5.08 -30.12 -5.01
C GLY A 468 -5.34 -31.61 -5.28
N ALA A 469 -6.59 -32.07 -5.30
CA ALA A 469 -6.95 -33.47 -5.55
C ALA A 469 -6.35 -34.05 -6.85
N THR A 470 -6.12 -35.36 -6.81
CA THR A 470 -5.64 -36.20 -7.93
C THR A 470 -6.66 -37.26 -8.37
N MET A 471 -7.82 -37.33 -7.70
CA MET A 471 -8.87 -38.33 -7.95
C MET A 471 -10.25 -37.65 -7.99
N MET A 472 -11.10 -38.07 -8.93
CA MET A 472 -12.47 -37.55 -9.12
C MET A 472 -13.28 -37.45 -7.82
N ALA A 473 -13.24 -38.48 -6.96
CA ALA A 473 -13.98 -38.50 -5.70
C ALA A 473 -13.51 -37.42 -4.71
N LYS A 474 -12.20 -37.11 -4.67
CA LYS A 474 -11.65 -36.04 -3.83
C LYS A 474 -11.90 -34.65 -4.39
N ALA A 475 -12.07 -34.50 -5.70
CA ALA A 475 -12.58 -33.27 -6.30
C ALA A 475 -14.06 -33.03 -5.98
N GLU A 476 -14.91 -34.08 -6.08
CA GLU A 476 -16.32 -34.02 -5.67
C GLU A 476 -16.46 -33.63 -4.18
N GLU A 477 -15.72 -34.32 -3.29
CA GLU A 477 -15.64 -34.01 -1.85
C GLU A 477 -15.19 -32.57 -1.59
N HIS A 478 -14.21 -32.07 -2.35
CA HIS A 478 -13.72 -30.69 -2.19
C HIS A 478 -14.81 -29.64 -2.51
N ILE A 479 -15.48 -29.79 -3.65
CA ILE A 479 -16.51 -28.84 -4.11
C ILE A 479 -17.74 -28.93 -3.21
N LEU A 480 -18.18 -30.14 -2.83
CA LEU A 480 -19.26 -30.33 -1.85
C LEU A 480 -18.92 -29.73 -0.49
N ARG A 481 -17.66 -29.78 -0.04
CA ARG A 481 -17.23 -29.13 1.20
C ARG A 481 -17.25 -27.60 1.10
N ILE A 482 -16.89 -27.01 -0.05
CA ILE A 482 -17.06 -25.55 -0.27
C ILE A 482 -18.55 -25.18 -0.23
N CYS A 483 -19.42 -25.95 -0.90
CA CYS A 483 -20.87 -25.78 -0.82
C CYS A 483 -21.38 -25.89 0.62
N ALA A 484 -20.88 -26.87 1.40
CA ALA A 484 -21.27 -27.09 2.78
C ALA A 484 -20.84 -25.94 3.70
N ASN A 485 -19.61 -25.43 3.54
CA ASN A 485 -19.11 -24.28 4.28
C ASN A 485 -19.94 -23.02 3.99
N LEU A 486 -20.31 -22.78 2.73
CA LEU A 486 -21.12 -21.64 2.31
C LEU A 486 -22.64 -21.84 2.50
N ASP A 487 -23.06 -22.98 3.06
CA ASP A 487 -24.47 -23.38 3.23
C ASP A 487 -25.30 -23.28 1.93
N ALA A 488 -24.67 -23.59 0.79
CA ALA A 488 -25.24 -23.41 -0.54
C ALA A 488 -26.27 -24.51 -0.89
N TRP A 489 -27.46 -24.08 -1.29
CA TRP A 489 -28.53 -24.93 -1.84
C TRP A 489 -28.12 -25.56 -3.18
N LYS A 490 -27.41 -24.82 -4.04
CA LYS A 490 -26.82 -25.35 -5.28
C LYS A 490 -25.63 -24.50 -5.74
N ILE A 491 -24.71 -25.13 -6.49
CA ILE A 491 -23.72 -24.43 -7.31
C ILE A 491 -24.30 -24.16 -8.70
N MET A 492 -24.30 -22.90 -9.10
CA MET A 492 -24.87 -22.39 -10.33
C MET A 492 -23.76 -22.10 -11.35
N THR A 493 -23.92 -22.66 -12.54
CA THR A 493 -23.06 -22.48 -13.71
C THR A 493 -23.94 -22.40 -14.96
N SER A 494 -23.57 -21.56 -15.91
CA SER A 494 -24.24 -21.43 -17.22
C SER A 494 -23.20 -21.41 -18.35
N ASN A 495 -23.63 -21.69 -19.58
CA ASN A 495 -22.79 -21.63 -20.78
C ASN A 495 -22.81 -20.22 -21.37
N LEU A 496 -21.65 -19.55 -21.38
CA LEU A 496 -21.51 -18.19 -21.91
C LEU A 496 -21.64 -18.11 -23.44
N GLY A 497 -21.59 -19.22 -24.18
CA GLY A 497 -21.67 -19.21 -25.64
C GLY A 497 -20.66 -18.23 -26.27
N ASN A 498 -21.14 -17.35 -27.14
CA ASN A 498 -20.33 -16.34 -27.84
C ASN A 498 -19.64 -15.33 -26.90
N TYR A 499 -20.09 -15.17 -25.64
CA TYR A 499 -19.41 -14.34 -24.64
C TYR A 499 -18.13 -15.00 -24.09
N LYS A 500 -17.85 -16.27 -24.41
CA LYS A 500 -16.69 -17.02 -23.91
C LYS A 500 -15.46 -16.86 -24.82
N ARG A 501 -14.75 -15.74 -24.68
CA ARG A 501 -13.41 -15.57 -25.29
C ARG A 501 -12.38 -16.36 -24.47
N GLU A 502 -11.72 -17.34 -25.08
CA GLU A 502 -10.59 -18.06 -24.48
C GLU A 502 -9.31 -17.80 -25.26
N PRO A 503 -8.21 -17.41 -24.59
CA PRO A 503 -6.94 -17.18 -25.27
C PRO A 503 -6.31 -18.49 -25.75
N LYS A 504 -5.61 -18.41 -26.88
CA LYS A 504 -4.80 -19.49 -27.44
C LYS A 504 -3.65 -19.81 -26.49
N LYS A 505 -3.66 -21.01 -25.90
CA LYS A 505 -2.54 -21.49 -25.09
C LYS A 505 -1.34 -21.82 -25.97
N THR A 506 -0.14 -21.49 -25.51
CA THR A 506 1.14 -21.99 -26.02
C THR A 506 2.07 -22.25 -24.85
N VAL A 507 2.88 -23.31 -24.92
CA VAL A 507 4.00 -23.54 -24.01
C VAL A 507 5.27 -23.28 -24.81
N LEU A 508 6.14 -22.44 -24.27
CA LEU A 508 7.44 -22.10 -24.84
C LEU A 508 8.51 -22.77 -23.96
N PRO A 509 9.10 -23.89 -24.40
CA PRO A 509 10.30 -24.43 -23.76
C PRO A 509 11.48 -23.51 -24.06
N VAL A 510 12.32 -23.28 -23.05
CA VAL A 510 13.55 -22.51 -23.17
C VAL A 510 14.74 -23.38 -22.76
N GLU A 511 15.77 -23.43 -23.60
CA GLU A 511 16.98 -24.19 -23.34
C GLU A 511 17.94 -23.47 -22.37
N ASP A 512 18.88 -24.23 -21.81
CA ASP A 512 19.96 -23.66 -21.00
C ASP A 512 20.94 -22.86 -21.88
N ARG A 513 21.59 -21.85 -21.30
CA ARG A 513 22.67 -21.10 -21.97
C ARG A 513 23.77 -22.06 -22.44
N LYS A 514 24.22 -21.89 -23.69
CA LYS A 514 25.34 -22.67 -24.26
C LYS A 514 26.67 -22.43 -23.52
N GLU A 515 26.86 -21.21 -23.03
CA GLU A 515 27.97 -20.79 -22.18
C GLU A 515 27.42 -19.93 -21.03
N ASP A 516 27.82 -20.20 -19.79
CA ASP A 516 27.43 -19.41 -18.61
C ASP A 516 28.64 -19.05 -17.73
N PRO A 517 29.60 -18.25 -18.24
CA PRO A 517 30.80 -17.89 -17.50
C PRO A 517 30.51 -17.11 -16.22
N PHE A 518 29.37 -16.41 -16.14
CA PHE A 518 28.92 -15.74 -14.92
C PHE A 518 28.55 -16.76 -13.83
N GLY A 519 27.70 -17.73 -14.15
CA GLY A 519 27.36 -18.81 -13.23
C GLY A 519 28.56 -19.70 -12.88
N ASP A 520 29.53 -19.87 -13.78
CA ASP A 520 30.77 -20.61 -13.48
C ASP A 520 31.70 -19.89 -12.50
N VAL A 521 31.71 -18.55 -12.47
CA VAL A 521 32.39 -17.80 -11.41
C VAL A 521 31.65 -17.95 -10.07
N ILE A 522 30.31 -17.90 -10.07
CA ILE A 522 29.52 -18.15 -8.84
C ILE A 522 29.78 -19.57 -8.31
N LYS A 523 29.75 -20.61 -9.16
CA LYS A 523 30.06 -22.01 -8.76
C LYS A 523 31.45 -22.09 -8.09
N LYS A 524 32.49 -21.51 -8.71
CA LYS A 524 33.85 -21.47 -8.13
C LYS A 524 33.92 -20.77 -6.77
N ILE A 525 33.18 -19.68 -6.59
CA ILE A 525 33.07 -19.00 -5.29
C ILE A 525 32.40 -19.92 -4.27
N MET A 526 31.30 -20.57 -4.63
CA MET A 526 30.60 -21.51 -3.75
C MET A 526 31.48 -22.70 -3.37
N ASP A 527 32.27 -23.25 -4.31
CA ASP A 527 33.20 -24.35 -4.04
C ASP A 527 34.37 -23.95 -3.15
N ALA A 528 34.85 -22.70 -3.23
CA ALA A 528 35.81 -22.16 -2.28
C ALA A 528 35.22 -22.02 -0.86
N ILE A 529 33.93 -21.66 -0.75
CA ILE A 529 33.22 -21.61 0.55
C ILE A 529 32.95 -23.02 1.09
N HIS A 530 32.58 -23.99 0.23
CA HIS A 530 32.48 -25.40 0.57
C HIS A 530 33.81 -25.92 1.15
N ALA A 531 34.94 -25.62 0.50
CA ALA A 531 36.27 -26.02 0.97
C ALA A 531 36.64 -25.38 2.33
N HIS A 532 36.39 -24.08 2.51
CA HIS A 532 36.65 -23.37 3.78
C HIS A 532 35.85 -23.96 4.95
N ALA A 533 34.56 -24.20 4.75
CA ALA A 533 33.66 -24.77 5.75
C ALA A 533 33.69 -26.32 5.84
N GLN A 534 34.57 -26.98 5.08
CA GLN A 534 34.71 -28.45 5.02
C GLN A 534 33.41 -29.19 4.64
N LEU A 535 32.59 -28.58 3.78
CA LEU A 535 31.28 -29.06 3.36
C LEU A 535 31.34 -29.83 2.03
N THR A 536 30.60 -30.93 1.93
CA THR A 536 30.47 -31.74 0.71
C THR A 536 29.00 -31.87 0.29
N PRO A 537 28.51 -31.06 -0.67
CA PRO A 537 27.13 -31.17 -1.15
C PRO A 537 26.96 -32.43 -2.02
N ALA A 538 26.00 -33.28 -1.64
CA ALA A 538 25.60 -34.46 -2.43
C ALA A 538 24.66 -34.13 -3.61
N CYS A 539 24.59 -32.85 -4.03
CA CYS A 539 23.65 -32.37 -5.04
C CYS A 539 24.21 -31.15 -5.79
N ASN A 540 23.74 -30.94 -7.03
CA ASN A 540 24.27 -29.93 -7.93
C ASN A 540 23.96 -28.50 -7.43
N VAL A 541 24.99 -27.65 -7.39
CA VAL A 541 24.88 -26.22 -7.08
C VAL A 541 23.85 -25.53 -7.98
N GLY A 542 23.02 -24.65 -7.40
CA GLY A 542 21.91 -23.96 -8.08
C GLY A 542 20.61 -24.78 -8.17
N SER A 543 20.60 -26.06 -7.83
CA SER A 543 19.36 -26.85 -7.84
C SER A 543 18.43 -26.51 -6.65
N GLN A 544 17.13 -26.79 -6.81
CA GLN A 544 16.16 -26.66 -5.70
C GLN A 544 16.48 -27.63 -4.53
N THR A 545 17.13 -28.76 -4.80
CA THR A 545 17.60 -29.68 -3.75
C THR A 545 18.82 -29.11 -3.01
N TYR A 546 19.69 -28.37 -3.69
CA TYR A 546 20.78 -27.63 -3.06
C TYR A 546 20.26 -26.50 -2.15
N GLU A 547 19.28 -25.70 -2.59
CA GLU A 547 18.61 -24.72 -1.72
C GLU A 547 18.04 -25.36 -0.44
N GLN A 548 17.42 -26.54 -0.57
CA GLN A 548 16.89 -27.29 0.58
C GLN A 548 17.99 -27.84 1.49
N TRP A 549 19.11 -28.30 0.93
CA TRP A 549 20.27 -28.81 1.69
C TRP A 549 20.94 -27.69 2.49
N VAL A 550 21.23 -26.54 1.88
CA VAL A 550 21.81 -25.38 2.60
C VAL A 550 20.89 -24.91 3.72
N VAL A 551 19.57 -24.81 3.48
CA VAL A 551 18.57 -24.40 4.48
C VAL A 551 18.34 -25.46 5.58
N GLN A 552 18.78 -26.71 5.38
CA GLN A 552 18.83 -27.73 6.44
C GLN A 552 20.14 -27.67 7.24
N LEU A 553 21.25 -27.35 6.57
CA LEU A 553 22.57 -27.20 7.18
C LEU A 553 22.66 -25.91 8.04
N GLU A 554 22.09 -24.79 7.58
CA GLU A 554 21.83 -23.56 8.34
C GLU A 554 21.25 -23.91 9.73
N ARG A 555 20.16 -24.69 9.74
CA ARG A 555 19.45 -25.16 10.95
C ARG A 555 20.17 -26.23 11.76
N LYS A 556 21.24 -26.81 11.23
CA LYS A 556 22.10 -27.75 11.96
C LYS A 556 23.16 -26.95 12.71
N ALA A 557 23.86 -26.07 12.00
CA ALA A 557 24.84 -25.14 12.56
C ALA A 557 24.26 -24.27 13.68
N GLU A 558 23.02 -23.77 13.50
CA GLU A 558 22.26 -23.05 14.55
C GLU A 558 22.10 -23.80 15.88
N LYS A 559 22.03 -25.14 15.85
CA LYS A 559 21.83 -25.97 17.05
C LYS A 559 23.13 -26.50 17.65
N GLU A 560 24.16 -26.57 16.83
CA GLU A 560 25.51 -27.00 17.20
C GLU A 560 26.39 -25.77 17.54
N GLU A 561 25.78 -24.59 17.66
CA GLU A 561 26.38 -23.27 17.89
C GLU A 561 27.56 -22.94 16.95
N ASN A 562 27.58 -23.58 15.79
CA ASN A 562 28.67 -23.51 14.82
C ASN A 562 28.55 -22.25 13.96
N HIS A 563 29.08 -21.15 14.49
CA HIS A 563 29.04 -19.83 13.86
C HIS A 563 29.58 -19.83 12.43
N ASP A 564 30.75 -20.42 12.19
CA ASP A 564 31.43 -20.36 10.90
C ASP A 564 30.67 -21.11 9.79
N VAL A 565 30.14 -22.31 10.10
CA VAL A 565 29.29 -23.04 9.17
C VAL A 565 27.97 -22.28 8.94
N ARG A 566 27.37 -21.65 9.96
CA ARG A 566 26.15 -20.84 9.80
C ARG A 566 26.37 -19.70 8.81
N VAL A 567 27.38 -18.86 9.02
CA VAL A 567 27.70 -17.72 8.13
C VAL A 567 28.05 -18.20 6.73
N CYS A 568 28.81 -19.30 6.59
CA CYS A 568 29.08 -19.90 5.28
C CYS A 568 27.79 -20.37 4.58
N THR A 569 26.84 -20.99 5.28
CA THR A 569 25.54 -21.38 4.68
C THR A 569 24.69 -20.19 4.25
N GLU A 570 24.72 -19.08 4.98
CA GLU A 570 24.01 -17.85 4.62
C GLU A 570 24.58 -17.24 3.33
N HIS A 571 25.91 -17.18 3.20
CA HIS A 571 26.55 -16.75 1.95
C HIS A 571 26.29 -17.73 0.78
N LEU A 572 26.45 -19.04 0.98
CA LEU A 572 26.15 -20.07 -0.04
C LEU A 572 24.71 -19.98 -0.55
N ARG A 573 23.75 -19.72 0.35
CA ARG A 573 22.34 -19.53 0.01
C ARG A 573 22.13 -18.29 -0.87
N SER A 574 22.77 -17.17 -0.56
CA SER A 574 22.73 -15.96 -1.39
C SER A 574 23.39 -16.15 -2.76
N TYR A 575 24.51 -16.88 -2.86
CA TYR A 575 25.11 -17.24 -4.16
C TYR A 575 24.22 -18.20 -4.97
N SER A 576 23.55 -19.16 -4.34
CA SER A 576 22.58 -20.03 -5.01
C SER A 576 21.35 -19.25 -5.51
N GLU A 577 20.84 -18.30 -4.73
CA GLU A 577 19.74 -17.43 -5.15
C GLU A 577 20.17 -16.55 -6.34
N ALA A 578 21.40 -16.04 -6.35
CA ALA A 578 21.93 -15.26 -7.46
C ALA A 578 22.11 -16.06 -8.75
N LEU A 579 22.59 -17.30 -8.68
CA LEU A 579 22.67 -18.22 -9.82
C LEU A 579 21.28 -18.51 -10.41
N ASN A 580 20.29 -18.72 -9.54
CA ASN A 580 18.90 -18.90 -9.95
C ASN A 580 18.28 -17.62 -10.54
N LEU A 581 18.76 -16.45 -10.13
CA LEU A 581 18.36 -15.17 -10.73
C LEU A 581 19.03 -14.92 -12.08
N SER A 582 20.31 -15.24 -12.31
CA SER A 582 20.89 -15.16 -13.67
C SER A 582 20.21 -16.11 -14.67
N ASN A 583 19.64 -17.21 -14.18
CA ASN A 583 18.86 -18.16 -14.97
C ASN A 583 17.36 -17.79 -15.09
N THR A 584 16.93 -16.67 -14.50
CA THR A 584 15.54 -16.16 -14.60
C THR A 584 15.45 -14.73 -15.17
N ILE A 585 16.37 -13.85 -14.80
CA ILE A 585 16.44 -12.42 -15.19
C ILE A 585 17.87 -12.10 -15.69
N ARG A 586 18.30 -10.84 -15.69
CA ARG A 586 19.62 -10.47 -16.21
C ARG A 586 20.72 -10.80 -15.21
N MET A 587 21.93 -11.02 -15.72
CA MET A 587 23.12 -11.17 -14.87
C MET A 587 23.42 -9.90 -14.06
N CYS A 588 23.16 -8.71 -14.61
CA CYS A 588 23.32 -7.45 -13.89
C CYS A 588 22.37 -7.32 -12.69
N ASP A 589 21.14 -7.85 -12.77
CA ASP A 589 20.21 -7.87 -11.64
C ASP A 589 20.68 -8.85 -10.54
N ALA A 590 21.17 -10.03 -10.96
CA ALA A 590 21.73 -11.04 -10.06
C ALA A 590 23.01 -10.57 -9.36
N PHE A 591 23.92 -9.91 -10.10
CA PHE A 591 25.10 -9.26 -9.55
C PHE A 591 24.73 -8.12 -8.59
N SER A 592 23.76 -7.27 -8.95
CA SER A 592 23.31 -6.16 -8.09
C SER A 592 22.71 -6.66 -6.78
N PHE A 593 22.01 -7.80 -6.80
CA PHE A 593 21.56 -8.49 -5.59
C PHE A 593 22.73 -8.96 -4.71
N LEU A 594 23.71 -9.68 -5.26
CA LEU A 594 24.90 -10.11 -4.49
C LEU A 594 25.68 -8.94 -3.93
N ASN A 595 25.94 -7.93 -4.76
CA ASN A 595 26.69 -6.76 -4.36
C ASN A 595 25.99 -6.00 -3.22
N LYS A 596 24.67 -5.80 -3.34
CA LYS A 596 23.89 -5.18 -2.26
C LYS A 596 23.88 -6.03 -0.99
N TYR A 597 23.75 -7.36 -1.08
CA TYR A 597 23.82 -8.24 0.09
C TYR A 597 25.17 -8.13 0.81
N GLN A 598 26.28 -8.18 0.07
CA GLN A 598 27.62 -8.03 0.65
C GLN A 598 27.86 -6.62 1.23
N GLU A 599 27.30 -5.57 0.62
CA GLU A 599 27.32 -4.21 1.18
C GLU A 599 26.46 -4.07 2.44
N GLU A 600 25.33 -4.78 2.55
CA GLU A 600 24.50 -4.81 3.77
C GLU A 600 25.18 -5.60 4.90
N GLU A 601 25.80 -6.75 4.62
CA GLU A 601 26.58 -7.51 5.61
C GLU A 601 27.82 -6.76 6.09
N MET A 602 28.55 -6.07 5.20
CA MET A 602 29.66 -5.19 5.59
C MET A 602 29.19 -4.05 6.50
N LYS A 603 28.03 -3.42 6.21
CA LYS A 603 27.48 -2.32 7.02
C LYS A 603 27.09 -2.75 8.44
N LYS A 604 26.66 -4.00 8.66
CA LYS A 604 26.44 -4.54 10.03
C LYS A 604 27.71 -4.52 10.90
N LYS A 605 28.91 -4.47 10.27
CA LYS A 605 30.21 -4.52 10.94
C LYS A 605 30.90 -3.15 11.06
N THR A 606 30.35 -2.10 10.44
CA THR A 606 30.88 -0.73 10.49
C THR A 606 29.81 0.25 10.94
N VAL A 607 29.76 0.51 12.25
CA VAL A 607 28.92 1.55 12.86
C VAL A 607 29.64 2.91 12.70
N PRO A 608 28.95 4.01 12.31
CA PRO A 608 29.62 5.30 12.10
C PRO A 608 30.21 5.96 13.35
N ASP A 609 29.50 5.90 14.49
CA ASP A 609 29.77 6.70 15.70
C ASP A 609 29.98 5.86 16.98
N ALA A 610 30.53 4.64 16.86
CA ALA A 610 30.84 3.79 18.01
C ALA A 610 32.35 3.62 18.21
N GLU A 611 32.83 3.90 19.42
CA GLU A 611 34.25 3.70 19.80
C GLU A 611 34.66 2.21 19.79
N GLU A 612 33.70 1.30 19.92
CA GLU A 612 33.91 -0.15 19.90
C GLU A 612 33.54 -0.74 18.52
N ALA A 613 34.56 -1.21 17.78
CA ALA A 613 34.35 -1.87 16.49
C ALA A 613 33.74 -3.28 16.65
N VAL A 614 32.66 -3.56 15.91
CA VAL A 614 32.05 -4.89 15.85
C VAL A 614 33.07 -5.91 15.31
N GLN A 615 33.30 -7.00 16.04
CA GLN A 615 34.31 -7.98 15.64
C GLN A 615 33.91 -8.68 14.32
N ILE A 616 34.84 -8.65 13.36
CA ILE A 616 34.77 -9.36 12.09
C ILE A 616 35.57 -10.67 12.24
N THR A 617 34.90 -11.81 12.10
CA THR A 617 35.57 -13.13 12.21
C THR A 617 36.45 -13.40 11.01
N ASP A 618 37.38 -14.36 11.12
CA ASP A 618 38.24 -14.71 9.97
C ASP A 618 37.46 -15.42 8.84
N THR A 619 36.35 -16.09 9.16
CA THR A 619 35.39 -16.60 8.17
C THR A 619 34.70 -15.45 7.42
N GLU A 620 34.22 -14.41 8.12
CA GLU A 620 33.65 -13.22 7.49
C GLU A 620 34.71 -12.50 6.64
N ARG A 621 35.93 -12.33 7.16
CA ARG A 621 37.08 -11.74 6.45
C ARG A 621 37.43 -12.50 5.16
N PHE A 622 37.40 -13.84 5.20
CA PHE A 622 37.57 -14.71 4.03
C PHE A 622 36.44 -14.49 3.01
N LEU A 623 35.17 -14.50 3.45
CA LEU A 623 34.01 -14.36 2.59
C LEU A 623 33.96 -12.99 1.87
N PHE A 624 34.21 -11.90 2.61
CA PHE A 624 34.26 -10.55 2.04
C PHE A 624 35.42 -10.38 1.05
N LYS A 625 36.60 -10.94 1.35
CA LYS A 625 37.73 -10.97 0.41
C LYS A 625 37.39 -11.78 -0.84
N LEU A 626 36.83 -12.98 -0.69
CA LEU A 626 36.47 -13.86 -1.81
C LEU A 626 35.47 -13.21 -2.77
N PHE A 627 34.50 -12.44 -2.26
CA PHE A 627 33.62 -11.62 -3.11
C PHE A 627 34.41 -10.50 -3.80
N LYS A 628 35.21 -9.72 -3.05
CA LYS A 628 35.99 -8.60 -3.59
C LYS A 628 36.91 -9.03 -4.74
N ASP A 629 37.65 -10.11 -4.54
CA ASP A 629 38.62 -10.66 -5.51
C ASP A 629 37.94 -11.15 -6.82
N ASN A 630 36.62 -11.36 -6.81
CA ASN A 630 35.82 -11.75 -7.99
C ASN A 630 34.86 -10.66 -8.49
N LYS A 631 34.68 -9.54 -7.75
CA LYS A 631 33.63 -8.53 -7.98
C LYS A 631 33.72 -7.90 -9.38
N GLU A 632 34.91 -7.48 -9.78
CA GLU A 632 35.14 -6.85 -11.10
C GLU A 632 34.81 -7.83 -12.24
N ARG A 633 35.28 -9.08 -12.15
CA ARG A 633 35.03 -10.10 -13.16
C ARG A 633 33.55 -10.47 -13.28
N LEU A 634 32.83 -10.55 -12.17
CA LEU A 634 31.37 -10.72 -12.19
C LEU A 634 30.68 -9.51 -12.83
N GLN A 635 31.14 -8.29 -12.57
CA GLN A 635 30.58 -7.06 -13.13
C GLN A 635 30.83 -6.90 -14.64
N GLU A 636 31.99 -7.33 -15.15
CA GLU A 636 32.27 -7.42 -16.59
C GLU A 636 31.32 -8.40 -17.28
N LEU A 637 31.28 -9.64 -16.80
CA LEU A 637 30.47 -10.71 -17.38
C LEU A 637 28.98 -10.34 -17.34
N ALA A 638 28.53 -9.71 -16.25
CA ALA A 638 27.15 -9.28 -16.07
C ALA A 638 26.68 -8.19 -17.07
N LYS A 639 27.61 -7.47 -17.70
CA LYS A 639 27.33 -6.47 -18.75
C LYS A 639 27.36 -7.03 -20.17
N ASN A 640 27.90 -8.24 -20.40
CA ASN A 640 28.04 -8.77 -21.76
C ASN A 640 26.71 -9.38 -22.26
N PRO A 641 26.08 -8.81 -23.31
CA PRO A 641 24.81 -9.33 -23.86
C PRO A 641 24.96 -10.68 -24.59
N GLN A 642 26.18 -11.11 -24.93
CA GLN A 642 26.45 -12.42 -25.53
C GLN A 642 25.95 -13.59 -24.66
N TYR A 643 25.93 -13.40 -23.33
CA TYR A 643 25.47 -14.38 -22.34
C TYR A 643 24.09 -14.01 -21.76
N GLU A 644 23.27 -13.26 -22.50
CA GLU A 644 21.86 -13.07 -22.12
C GLU A 644 21.10 -14.41 -22.16
N ASN A 645 20.25 -14.62 -21.17
CA ASN A 645 19.41 -15.82 -21.05
C ASN A 645 18.45 -15.94 -22.24
N GLU A 646 18.34 -17.13 -22.85
CA GLU A 646 17.39 -17.40 -23.93
C GLU A 646 15.94 -17.08 -23.50
N SER A 647 15.62 -17.20 -22.21
CA SER A 647 14.31 -16.84 -21.63
C SER A 647 13.92 -15.39 -21.89
N LEU A 648 14.89 -14.47 -21.80
CA LEU A 648 14.70 -13.05 -22.10
C LEU A 648 14.66 -12.80 -23.61
N SER A 649 15.48 -13.53 -24.39
CA SER A 649 15.47 -13.43 -25.85
C SER A 649 14.14 -13.87 -26.48
N GLU A 650 13.54 -14.96 -26.00
CA GLU A 650 12.20 -15.38 -26.45
C GLU A 650 11.08 -14.47 -25.92
N LEU A 651 11.16 -14.03 -24.65
CA LEU A 651 10.23 -13.05 -24.10
C LEU A 651 10.23 -11.75 -24.94
N ARG A 652 11.42 -11.30 -25.38
CA ARG A 652 11.58 -10.15 -26.28
C ARG A 652 10.92 -10.40 -27.63
N LYS A 653 11.15 -11.55 -28.27
CA LYS A 653 10.50 -11.92 -29.55
C LYS A 653 8.97 -11.90 -29.44
N ILE A 654 8.43 -12.45 -28.35
CA ILE A 654 6.98 -12.48 -28.09
C ILE A 654 6.41 -11.08 -27.91
N ILE A 655 6.99 -10.25 -27.04
CA ILE A 655 6.50 -8.89 -26.77
C ILE A 655 6.58 -8.05 -28.04
N LEU A 656 7.73 -8.05 -28.74
CA LEU A 656 7.88 -7.28 -29.98
C LEU A 656 6.83 -7.68 -31.02
N LYS A 657 6.57 -8.98 -31.21
CA LYS A 657 5.57 -9.48 -32.18
C LYS A 657 4.14 -9.09 -31.83
N GLU A 658 3.72 -9.27 -30.58
CA GLU A 658 2.32 -9.02 -30.17
C GLU A 658 2.00 -7.53 -30.08
N PHE A 659 2.98 -6.68 -29.74
CA PHE A 659 2.80 -5.23 -29.68
C PHE A 659 3.01 -4.54 -31.03
N SER A 660 3.85 -5.07 -31.94
CA SER A 660 3.97 -4.50 -33.30
C SER A 660 2.81 -4.89 -34.24
N SER A 661 1.95 -5.82 -33.85
CA SER A 661 0.84 -6.32 -34.69
C SER A 661 -0.53 -5.71 -34.35
N ARG A 662 -0.63 -4.85 -33.32
CA ARG A 662 -1.90 -4.25 -32.87
C ARG A 662 -1.64 -2.84 -32.33
N ALA A 663 -2.46 -1.85 -32.71
CA ALA A 663 -2.31 -0.47 -32.21
C ALA A 663 -2.52 -0.38 -30.68
N ASP A 664 -3.63 -0.91 -30.18
CA ASP A 664 -3.99 -0.90 -28.75
C ASP A 664 -3.58 -2.19 -28.01
N ALA A 665 -2.37 -2.71 -28.26
CA ALA A 665 -1.88 -3.91 -27.60
C ALA A 665 -1.79 -3.73 -26.07
N ARG A 666 -2.44 -4.61 -25.30
CA ARG A 666 -2.31 -4.68 -23.82
C ARG A 666 -1.85 -6.06 -23.35
N GLY A 667 -0.86 -6.09 -22.47
CA GLY A 667 -0.24 -7.31 -21.98
C GLY A 667 -0.06 -7.38 -20.46
N ILE A 668 0.05 -8.59 -19.93
CA ILE A 668 0.46 -8.86 -18.55
C ILE A 668 1.45 -10.05 -18.46
N ILE A 669 2.55 -9.85 -17.73
CA ILE A 669 3.59 -10.85 -17.45
C ILE A 669 3.53 -11.19 -15.96
N PHE A 670 3.14 -12.42 -15.64
CA PHE A 670 3.14 -12.96 -14.29
C PHE A 670 4.48 -13.63 -13.97
N THR A 671 5.13 -13.21 -12.89
CA THR A 671 6.43 -13.75 -12.43
C THR A 671 6.44 -14.08 -10.94
N LYS A 672 7.35 -14.97 -10.54
CA LYS A 672 7.38 -15.62 -9.21
C LYS A 672 7.77 -14.68 -8.07
N THR A 673 8.63 -13.69 -8.30
CA THR A 673 9.22 -12.86 -7.22
C THR A 673 9.08 -11.36 -7.47
N ARG A 674 9.09 -10.56 -6.39
CA ARG A 674 9.11 -9.09 -6.49
C ARG A 674 10.34 -8.57 -7.24
N ARG A 675 11.52 -9.15 -6.98
CA ARG A 675 12.77 -8.76 -7.64
C ARG A 675 12.69 -9.04 -9.15
N SER A 676 12.13 -10.18 -9.53
CA SER A 676 11.89 -10.53 -10.95
C SER A 676 10.95 -9.54 -11.65
N ALA A 677 9.90 -9.06 -10.96
CA ALA A 677 8.96 -8.09 -11.53
C ALA A 677 9.63 -6.72 -11.80
N ILE A 678 10.41 -6.22 -10.84
CA ILE A 678 11.16 -4.96 -10.98
C ILE A 678 12.25 -5.09 -12.05
N ALA A 679 13.01 -6.18 -12.04
CA ALA A 679 14.08 -6.44 -13.00
C ALA A 679 13.59 -6.58 -14.45
N LEU A 680 12.49 -7.29 -14.68
CA LEU A 680 11.87 -7.39 -16.01
C LEU A 680 11.34 -6.03 -16.48
N ASN A 681 10.83 -5.20 -15.57
CA ASN A 681 10.40 -3.84 -15.89
C ASN A 681 11.57 -2.96 -16.32
N GLN A 682 12.68 -3.00 -15.58
CA GLN A 682 13.92 -2.30 -15.91
C GLN A 682 14.50 -2.78 -17.26
N TRP A 683 14.57 -4.10 -17.50
CA TRP A 683 15.00 -4.68 -18.78
C TRP A 683 14.13 -4.24 -19.99
N ILE A 684 12.85 -3.93 -19.78
CA ILE A 684 11.99 -3.37 -20.84
C ILE A 684 12.22 -1.86 -21.00
N GLN A 685 12.30 -1.10 -19.91
CA GLN A 685 12.51 0.35 -19.94
C GLN A 685 13.90 0.76 -20.46
N GLU A 686 14.93 -0.05 -20.21
CA GLU A 686 16.32 0.19 -20.67
C GLU A 686 16.55 -0.20 -22.15
N ASN A 687 15.58 -0.81 -22.83
CA ASN A 687 15.76 -1.34 -24.18
C ASN A 687 14.93 -0.56 -25.21
N PRO A 688 15.54 0.30 -26.05
CA PRO A 688 14.82 1.25 -26.90
C PRO A 688 13.85 0.56 -27.87
N LYS A 689 14.14 -0.68 -28.30
CA LYS A 689 13.29 -1.45 -29.23
C LYS A 689 11.87 -1.71 -28.71
N PHE A 690 11.64 -1.59 -27.42
CA PHE A 690 10.29 -1.64 -26.84
C PHE A 690 9.61 -0.26 -26.89
N ALA A 691 10.35 0.83 -26.59
CA ALA A 691 9.85 2.20 -26.71
C ALA A 691 9.53 2.58 -28.17
N ASP A 692 10.35 2.14 -29.13
CA ASP A 692 10.18 2.34 -30.58
C ASP A 692 8.83 1.82 -31.10
N ILE A 693 8.26 0.80 -30.44
CA ILE A 693 6.93 0.23 -30.75
C ILE A 693 5.87 0.55 -29.68
N GLY A 694 6.11 1.57 -28.85
CA GLY A 694 5.14 2.08 -27.88
C GLY A 694 4.87 1.19 -26.66
N VAL A 695 5.72 0.20 -26.34
CA VAL A 695 5.59 -0.60 -25.11
C VAL A 695 5.97 0.24 -23.90
N LYS A 696 5.01 0.43 -23.00
CA LYS A 696 5.10 1.20 -21.75
C LYS A 696 4.84 0.25 -20.59
N ALA A 697 5.92 -0.18 -19.93
CA ALA A 697 5.88 -1.15 -18.86
C ALA A 697 5.83 -0.53 -17.46
N ALA A 698 5.05 -1.15 -16.57
CA ALA A 698 5.07 -0.89 -15.12
C ALA A 698 4.87 -2.20 -14.34
N TYR A 699 5.45 -2.30 -13.13
CA TYR A 699 5.31 -3.48 -12.26
C TYR A 699 4.20 -3.33 -11.22
N VAL A 700 3.62 -4.45 -10.77
CA VAL A 700 2.64 -4.51 -9.67
C VAL A 700 2.99 -5.64 -8.70
N ILE A 701 3.34 -5.29 -7.47
CA ILE A 701 3.73 -6.23 -6.42
C ILE A 701 2.87 -6.05 -5.16
N GLY A 702 2.53 -7.15 -4.47
CA GLY A 702 1.68 -7.11 -3.28
C GLY A 702 2.31 -6.42 -2.07
N GLY A 703 1.49 -5.93 -1.14
CA GLY A 703 1.88 -4.93 -0.13
C GLY A 703 2.55 -5.38 1.19
N GLY A 704 2.66 -6.68 1.50
CA GLY A 704 3.15 -7.12 2.82
C GLY A 704 4.69 -7.08 3.03
N ASP A 705 5.17 -6.79 4.23
CA ASP A 705 6.60 -6.58 4.51
C ASP A 705 7.45 -7.87 4.67
N GLN A 706 6.89 -9.05 4.37
CA GLN A 706 7.55 -10.36 4.50
C GLN A 706 8.62 -10.65 3.41
N SER A 707 9.25 -9.62 2.84
CA SER A 707 10.26 -9.75 1.79
C SER A 707 11.26 -8.61 1.84
N VAL A 708 12.52 -8.92 1.54
CA VAL A 708 13.64 -7.96 1.41
C VAL A 708 13.38 -6.88 0.34
N VAL A 709 12.45 -7.13 -0.59
CA VAL A 709 12.04 -6.15 -1.61
C VAL A 709 10.87 -5.31 -1.10
N LYS A 710 11.08 -3.99 -1.03
CA LYS A 710 10.11 -2.94 -0.69
C LYS A 710 8.74 -3.23 -1.32
N PRO A 711 7.66 -3.39 -0.53
CA PRO A 711 6.31 -3.57 -1.07
C PRO A 711 5.77 -2.28 -1.69
N MET A 712 4.81 -2.41 -2.63
CA MET A 712 3.95 -1.30 -3.06
C MET A 712 2.74 -1.19 -2.12
N THR A 713 2.43 0.02 -1.69
CA THR A 713 1.22 0.42 -0.97
C THR A 713 -0.05 0.20 -1.81
N SER A 714 -1.22 0.25 -1.16
CA SER A 714 -2.53 0.26 -1.83
C SER A 714 -2.65 1.38 -2.87
N ALA A 715 -2.09 2.56 -2.58
CA ALA A 715 -2.12 3.73 -3.45
C ALA A 715 -1.23 3.57 -4.69
N GLU A 716 0.02 3.11 -4.54
CA GLU A 716 0.93 2.82 -5.66
C GLU A 716 0.34 1.74 -6.59
N GLN A 717 -0.29 0.69 -6.02
CA GLN A 717 -0.99 -0.34 -6.79
C GLN A 717 -2.19 0.25 -7.56
N LYS A 718 -3.02 1.10 -6.93
CA LYS A 718 -4.15 1.78 -7.60
C LYS A 718 -3.68 2.65 -8.77
N ASN A 719 -2.64 3.45 -8.57
CA ASN A 719 -2.07 4.34 -9.58
C ASN A 719 -1.61 3.56 -10.84
N VAL A 720 -0.81 2.49 -10.68
CA VAL A 720 -0.36 1.68 -11.81
C VAL A 720 -1.52 0.99 -12.54
N LEU A 721 -2.55 0.52 -11.82
CA LEU A 721 -3.74 -0.09 -12.43
C LEU A 721 -4.61 0.94 -13.18
N THR A 722 -4.74 2.16 -12.67
CA THR A 722 -5.39 3.27 -13.38
C THR A 722 -4.61 3.64 -14.65
N ASN A 723 -3.28 3.73 -14.58
CA ASN A 723 -2.47 4.02 -15.77
C ASN A 723 -2.56 2.90 -16.82
N PHE A 724 -2.77 1.65 -16.40
CA PHE A 724 -3.03 0.53 -17.31
C PHE A 724 -4.48 0.47 -17.84
N SER A 725 -5.47 1.07 -17.15
CA SER A 725 -6.82 1.22 -17.68
C SER A 725 -6.92 2.36 -18.69
N THR A 726 -6.27 3.50 -18.45
CA THR A 726 -6.18 4.62 -19.41
C THR A 726 -5.28 4.33 -20.61
N GLY A 727 -4.33 3.39 -20.49
CA GLY A 727 -3.37 3.05 -21.56
C GLY A 727 -2.07 3.85 -21.52
N ALA A 728 -1.85 4.67 -20.49
CA ALA A 728 -0.55 5.28 -20.19
C ALA A 728 0.53 4.21 -19.91
N VAL A 729 0.12 3.07 -19.34
CA VAL A 729 0.87 1.80 -19.29
C VAL A 729 0.11 0.79 -20.17
N ASN A 730 0.83 -0.04 -20.93
CA ASN A 730 0.22 -1.10 -21.74
C ASN A 730 0.84 -2.50 -21.53
N LEU A 731 1.87 -2.62 -20.68
CA LEU A 731 2.44 -3.89 -20.26
C LEU A 731 2.60 -3.95 -18.72
N LEU A 732 1.76 -4.74 -18.05
CA LEU A 732 1.89 -4.98 -16.60
C LEU A 732 2.86 -6.13 -16.31
N ILE A 733 3.69 -5.97 -15.28
CA ILE A 733 4.64 -7.01 -14.83
C ILE A 733 4.35 -7.30 -13.36
N ALA A 734 3.63 -8.38 -13.10
CA ALA A 734 3.00 -8.63 -11.80
C ALA A 734 3.45 -9.93 -11.13
N THR A 735 3.33 -9.97 -9.81
CA THR A 735 3.27 -11.25 -9.08
C THR A 735 1.83 -11.74 -8.97
N THR A 736 1.58 -12.79 -8.18
CA THR A 736 0.26 -13.37 -7.92
C THR A 736 -0.79 -12.37 -7.37
N VAL A 737 -0.35 -11.17 -6.94
CA VAL A 737 -1.24 -10.06 -6.56
C VAL A 737 -2.30 -9.75 -7.62
N ALA A 738 -1.95 -9.84 -8.91
CA ALA A 738 -2.81 -9.50 -10.04
C ALA A 738 -3.47 -10.72 -10.73
N GLU A 739 -3.19 -11.95 -10.30
CA GLU A 739 -3.89 -13.14 -10.85
C GLU A 739 -5.38 -13.04 -10.52
N GLU A 740 -5.71 -12.81 -9.26
CA GLU A 740 -7.06 -12.88 -8.68
C GLU A 740 -7.71 -11.50 -8.39
N GLY A 741 -9.03 -11.40 -8.56
CA GLY A 741 -9.90 -10.40 -7.94
C GLY A 741 -9.84 -8.99 -8.53
N LEU A 742 -8.66 -8.37 -8.60
CA LEU A 742 -8.45 -7.02 -9.11
C LEU A 742 -9.04 -6.91 -10.52
N ASP A 743 -9.77 -5.85 -10.85
CA ASP A 743 -10.14 -5.61 -12.25
C ASP A 743 -8.91 -5.15 -13.03
N ILE A 744 -8.78 -5.74 -14.20
CA ILE A 744 -7.67 -5.56 -15.13
C ILE A 744 -8.33 -5.62 -16.52
N PRO A 745 -8.15 -4.58 -17.37
CA PRO A 745 -8.59 -4.55 -18.75
C PRO A 745 -8.36 -5.85 -19.52
N ALA A 746 -9.10 -6.04 -20.62
CA ALA A 746 -8.92 -7.19 -21.48
C ALA A 746 -7.53 -7.16 -22.14
N CYS A 747 -6.63 -8.07 -21.74
CA CYS A 747 -5.31 -8.20 -22.36
C CYS A 747 -5.42 -8.99 -23.67
N ASN A 748 -4.61 -8.59 -24.65
CA ASN A 748 -4.27 -9.42 -25.81
C ASN A 748 -3.25 -10.49 -25.41
N LEU A 749 -2.33 -10.18 -24.49
CA LEU A 749 -1.22 -11.07 -24.13
C LEU A 749 -1.20 -11.36 -22.63
N VAL A 750 -1.16 -12.64 -22.27
CA VAL A 750 -0.85 -13.11 -20.91
C VAL A 750 0.36 -14.02 -20.99
N ILE A 751 1.41 -13.70 -20.24
CA ILE A 751 2.60 -14.55 -20.09
C ILE A 751 2.69 -15.01 -18.64
N ARG A 752 2.94 -16.30 -18.41
CA ARG A 752 3.40 -16.82 -17.11
C ARG A 752 4.86 -17.21 -17.25
N TYR A 753 5.73 -16.42 -16.62
CA TYR A 753 7.17 -16.49 -16.79
C TYR A 753 7.80 -17.26 -15.63
N GLY A 754 8.09 -18.56 -15.86
CA GLY A 754 8.60 -19.47 -14.83
C GLY A 754 7.66 -19.69 -13.63
N LEU A 755 6.37 -19.36 -13.78
CA LEU A 755 5.38 -19.35 -12.70
C LEU A 755 4.19 -20.27 -12.99
N VAL A 756 4.07 -21.33 -12.20
CA VAL A 756 2.85 -22.13 -12.09
C VAL A 756 2.49 -22.30 -10.61
N THR A 757 1.21 -22.13 -10.30
CA THR A 757 0.67 -22.11 -8.92
C THR A 757 -0.37 -23.23 -8.73
N ASN A 758 -1.66 -22.94 -8.91
CA ASN A 758 -2.75 -23.92 -8.83
C ASN A 758 -3.77 -23.74 -9.97
N GLU A 759 -4.76 -24.63 -10.05
CA GLU A 759 -5.78 -24.60 -11.09
C GLU A 759 -6.66 -23.34 -11.08
N ILE A 760 -6.92 -22.75 -9.90
CA ILE A 760 -7.76 -21.55 -9.75
C ILE A 760 -7.05 -20.33 -10.34
N ALA A 761 -5.79 -20.11 -9.92
CA ALA A 761 -4.96 -19.02 -10.40
C ALA A 761 -4.61 -19.16 -11.89
N MET A 762 -4.43 -20.39 -12.39
CA MET A 762 -4.31 -20.65 -13.84
C MET A 762 -5.55 -20.17 -14.61
N ILE A 763 -6.76 -20.50 -14.13
CA ILE A 763 -8.03 -20.07 -14.75
C ILE A 763 -8.18 -18.53 -14.69
N GLN A 764 -7.88 -17.92 -13.53
CA GLN A 764 -8.01 -16.47 -13.35
C GLN A 764 -6.98 -15.69 -14.19
N ALA A 765 -5.72 -16.15 -14.25
CA ALA A 765 -4.68 -15.59 -15.11
C ALA A 765 -5.05 -15.73 -16.61
N LYS A 766 -5.49 -16.92 -17.04
CA LYS A 766 -6.01 -17.13 -18.41
C LYS A 766 -7.17 -16.16 -18.71
N GLY A 767 -8.06 -15.94 -17.74
CA GLY A 767 -9.17 -14.98 -17.80
C GLY A 767 -8.78 -13.50 -17.87
N ARG A 768 -7.49 -13.13 -17.78
CA ARG A 768 -7.02 -11.78 -18.11
C ARG A 768 -6.88 -11.58 -19.62
N GLY A 769 -6.49 -12.63 -20.34
CA GLY A 769 -6.36 -12.67 -21.79
C GLY A 769 -7.71 -12.81 -22.49
N ARG A 770 -8.55 -11.79 -22.42
CA ARG A 770 -9.95 -11.83 -22.92
C ARG A 770 -10.27 -10.84 -24.03
N ALA A 771 -9.25 -10.21 -24.63
CA ALA A 771 -9.39 -9.42 -25.85
C ALA A 771 -9.65 -10.32 -27.09
N GLU A 772 -9.82 -9.71 -28.26
CA GLU A 772 -9.82 -10.43 -29.56
C GLU A 772 -8.45 -11.11 -29.78
N ASP A 773 -8.46 -12.33 -30.36
CA ASP A 773 -7.27 -13.13 -30.67
C ASP A 773 -6.18 -13.10 -29.61
N SER A 774 -6.57 -13.35 -28.35
CA SER A 774 -5.66 -13.27 -27.21
C SER A 774 -4.76 -14.51 -27.07
N SER A 775 -3.53 -14.29 -26.61
CA SER A 775 -2.49 -15.30 -26.40
C SER A 775 -2.25 -15.55 -24.90
N TYR A 776 -2.15 -16.82 -24.50
CA TYR A 776 -1.73 -17.24 -23.15
C TYR A 776 -0.48 -18.11 -23.27
N ILE A 777 0.66 -17.60 -22.83
CA ILE A 777 1.97 -18.23 -23.04
C ILE A 777 2.57 -18.62 -21.69
N LEU A 778 2.88 -19.90 -21.52
CA LEU A 778 3.72 -20.38 -20.41
C LEU A 778 5.17 -20.44 -20.88
N VAL A 779 6.06 -19.69 -20.25
CA VAL A 779 7.51 -19.80 -20.47
C VAL A 779 8.06 -20.83 -19.50
N GLU A 780 8.51 -21.95 -20.04
CA GLU A 780 9.10 -23.05 -19.31
C GLU A 780 10.63 -22.92 -19.31
N VAL A 781 11.19 -22.69 -18.13
CA VAL A 781 12.64 -22.82 -17.90
C VAL A 781 12.95 -24.30 -17.75
N LYS A 782 13.99 -24.79 -18.46
CA LYS A 782 14.41 -26.19 -18.42
C LYS A 782 14.63 -26.71 -16.98
N ASN A 783 14.30 -27.98 -16.75
CA ASN A 783 14.35 -28.65 -15.44
C ASN A 783 13.52 -28.03 -14.28
N SER A 784 12.77 -26.93 -14.51
CA SER A 784 11.95 -26.30 -13.46
C SER A 784 10.68 -27.10 -13.09
N GLY A 785 10.34 -28.09 -13.90
CA GLY A 785 9.14 -28.92 -13.79
C GLY A 785 7.86 -28.08 -13.94
N VAL A 786 7.85 -27.09 -14.83
CA VAL A 786 6.80 -26.07 -14.91
C VAL A 786 5.66 -26.47 -15.84
N ALA A 787 5.95 -27.04 -17.03
CA ALA A 787 4.87 -27.48 -17.91
C ALA A 787 4.10 -28.68 -17.34
N GLU A 788 4.76 -29.63 -16.66
CA GLU A 788 4.09 -30.78 -16.03
C GLU A 788 3.14 -30.33 -14.93
N LYS A 789 3.52 -29.31 -14.14
CA LYS A 789 2.63 -28.69 -13.14
C LYS A 789 1.42 -28.03 -13.80
N GLU A 790 1.58 -27.37 -14.94
CA GLU A 790 0.46 -26.77 -15.68
C GLU A 790 -0.45 -27.85 -16.31
N VAL A 791 0.12 -28.93 -16.86
CA VAL A 791 -0.65 -30.09 -17.38
C VAL A 791 -1.45 -30.75 -16.24
N VAL A 792 -0.88 -30.87 -15.04
CA VAL A 792 -1.62 -31.30 -13.85
C VAL A 792 -2.75 -30.33 -13.49
N ASN A 793 -2.56 -29.02 -13.62
CA ASN A 793 -3.62 -28.03 -13.39
C ASN A 793 -4.73 -28.08 -14.46
N GLU A 794 -4.40 -28.38 -15.72
CA GLU A 794 -5.39 -28.64 -16.78
C GLU A 794 -6.16 -29.96 -16.55
N HIS A 795 -5.49 -31.00 -16.07
CA HIS A 795 -6.17 -32.21 -15.62
C HIS A 795 -7.13 -31.91 -14.45
N ARG A 796 -6.72 -31.08 -13.49
CA ARG A 796 -7.56 -30.62 -12.37
C ARG A 796 -8.76 -29.78 -12.83
N LEU A 797 -8.62 -28.88 -13.81
CA LEU A 797 -9.73 -28.15 -14.42
C LEU A 797 -10.75 -29.11 -15.07
N ASN A 798 -10.27 -30.11 -15.82
CA ASN A 798 -11.13 -31.14 -16.40
C ASN A 798 -11.83 -32.02 -15.34
N MET A 799 -11.13 -32.31 -14.24
CA MET A 799 -11.67 -33.02 -13.06
C MET A 799 -12.72 -32.19 -12.33
N MET A 800 -12.51 -30.88 -12.20
CA MET A 800 -13.41 -29.92 -11.57
C MET A 800 -14.74 -29.84 -12.31
N ASN A 801 -14.71 -29.61 -13.64
CA ASN A 801 -15.93 -29.49 -14.44
C ASN A 801 -16.79 -30.76 -14.33
N LYS A 802 -16.16 -31.94 -14.50
CA LYS A 802 -16.81 -33.25 -14.32
C LYS A 802 -17.35 -33.48 -12.90
N ALA A 803 -16.75 -32.89 -11.87
CA ALA A 803 -17.26 -32.94 -10.51
C ALA A 803 -18.46 -31.99 -10.29
N ILE A 804 -18.41 -30.77 -10.86
CA ILE A 804 -19.54 -29.83 -10.85
C ILE A 804 -20.76 -30.45 -11.55
N ASP A 805 -20.59 -31.03 -12.73
CA ASP A 805 -21.70 -31.65 -13.48
C ASP A 805 -22.32 -32.82 -12.73
N LYS A 806 -21.49 -33.69 -12.11
CA LYS A 806 -21.96 -34.73 -11.19
C LYS A 806 -22.79 -34.16 -10.03
N ILE A 807 -22.31 -33.11 -9.38
CA ILE A 807 -22.99 -32.46 -8.24
C ILE A 807 -24.32 -31.83 -8.70
N ARG A 808 -24.34 -31.17 -9.86
CA ARG A 808 -25.56 -30.57 -10.44
C ARG A 808 -26.64 -31.60 -10.79
N ALA A 809 -26.23 -32.83 -11.10
CA ALA A 809 -27.07 -33.99 -11.44
C ALA A 809 -27.46 -34.89 -10.25
N MET A 810 -26.98 -34.62 -9.03
CA MET A 810 -27.49 -35.32 -7.83
C MET A 810 -28.94 -34.91 -7.53
N SER A 811 -29.72 -35.83 -6.95
CA SER A 811 -31.01 -35.45 -6.36
C SER A 811 -30.80 -34.51 -5.18
N HIS A 812 -31.80 -33.66 -4.89
CA HIS A 812 -31.68 -32.66 -3.84
C HIS A 812 -31.49 -33.29 -2.45
N GLU A 813 -32.13 -34.44 -2.21
CA GLU A 813 -32.11 -35.17 -0.93
C GLU A 813 -30.72 -35.75 -0.66
N VAL A 814 -30.08 -36.32 -1.68
CA VAL A 814 -28.71 -36.86 -1.60
C VAL A 814 -27.70 -35.74 -1.40
N TYR A 815 -27.88 -34.61 -2.11
CA TYR A 815 -27.04 -33.42 -1.95
C TYR A 815 -27.19 -32.84 -0.54
N GLU A 816 -28.41 -32.56 -0.07
CA GLU A 816 -28.67 -31.99 1.25
C GLU A 816 -28.19 -32.92 2.38
N GLY A 817 -28.25 -34.23 2.20
CA GLY A 817 -27.64 -35.23 3.09
C GLY A 817 -26.13 -35.05 3.23
N LYS A 818 -25.39 -35.08 2.11
CA LYS A 818 -23.92 -34.85 2.10
C LYS A 818 -23.55 -33.48 2.69
N ILE A 819 -24.31 -32.42 2.37
CA ILE A 819 -24.08 -31.07 2.89
C ILE A 819 -24.21 -31.03 4.42
N LYS A 820 -25.27 -31.64 5.00
CA LYS A 820 -25.46 -31.74 6.45
C LYS A 820 -24.32 -32.51 7.14
N GLU A 821 -23.85 -33.60 6.52
CA GLU A 821 -22.72 -34.39 7.01
C GLU A 821 -21.43 -33.55 7.11
N PHE A 822 -21.05 -32.88 6.02
CA PHE A 822 -19.86 -32.02 5.99
C PHE A 822 -19.97 -30.84 6.99
N GLN A 823 -21.15 -30.24 7.15
CA GLN A 823 -21.39 -29.17 8.13
C GLN A 823 -21.23 -29.67 9.57
N LEU A 824 -21.78 -30.84 9.91
CA LEU A 824 -21.62 -31.44 11.23
C LEU A 824 -20.16 -31.81 11.51
N HIS A 825 -19.46 -32.40 10.53
CA HIS A 825 -18.03 -32.67 10.65
C HIS A 825 -17.21 -31.38 10.90
N ALA A 826 -17.45 -30.33 10.11
CA ALA A 826 -16.71 -29.07 10.25
C ALA A 826 -16.96 -28.38 11.61
N ILE A 827 -18.19 -28.43 12.14
CA ILE A 827 -18.51 -27.94 13.50
C ILE A 827 -17.81 -28.78 14.58
N LEU A 828 -17.72 -30.10 14.41
CA LEU A 828 -17.02 -31.00 15.35
C LEU A 828 -15.51 -30.78 15.32
N GLU A 829 -14.90 -30.72 14.13
CA GLU A 829 -13.48 -30.44 13.92
C GLU A 829 -13.09 -29.08 14.53
N ASN A 830 -13.91 -28.05 14.33
CA ASN A 830 -13.72 -26.73 14.93
C ASN A 830 -13.79 -26.78 16.47
N LYS A 831 -14.80 -27.46 17.05
CA LYS A 831 -14.88 -27.68 18.51
C LYS A 831 -13.69 -28.46 19.08
N MET A 832 -13.15 -29.45 18.35
CA MET A 832 -11.95 -30.18 18.78
C MET A 832 -10.72 -29.27 18.77
N LYS A 833 -10.56 -28.41 17.75
CA LYS A 833 -9.50 -27.40 17.69
C LYS A 833 -9.62 -26.36 18.81
N GLU A 834 -10.83 -25.90 19.13
CA GLU A 834 -11.10 -25.03 20.29
C GLU A 834 -10.68 -25.71 21.61
N LYS A 835 -11.11 -26.95 21.84
CA LYS A 835 -10.68 -27.76 22.99
C LYS A 835 -9.19 -28.10 23.01
N GLN A 836 -8.49 -28.09 21.88
CA GLN A 836 -7.04 -28.27 21.83
C GLN A 836 -6.30 -26.96 22.11
N LYS A 837 -6.76 -25.82 21.57
CA LYS A 837 -6.24 -24.49 21.92
C LYS A 837 -6.31 -24.26 23.44
N ILE A 838 -7.46 -24.52 24.06
CA ILE A 838 -7.63 -24.38 25.52
C ILE A 838 -6.67 -25.32 26.28
N ARG A 839 -6.53 -26.59 25.87
CA ARG A 839 -5.57 -27.52 26.51
C ARG A 839 -4.10 -27.19 26.26
N ASN A 840 -3.77 -26.42 25.22
CA ASN A 840 -2.43 -25.90 25.01
C ASN A 840 -2.20 -24.64 25.87
N ALA A 841 -3.19 -23.75 25.99
CA ALA A 841 -3.14 -22.56 26.84
C ALA A 841 -3.13 -22.90 28.36
N VAL A 842 -3.68 -24.04 28.76
CA VAL A 842 -3.56 -24.61 30.12
C VAL A 842 -2.24 -25.40 30.30
N LYS A 843 -1.42 -25.48 29.26
CA LYS A 843 -0.05 -26.06 29.27
C LYS A 843 1.00 -25.00 28.94
N THR A 844 0.74 -23.74 29.29
CA THR A 844 1.74 -22.69 29.24
C THR A 844 2.91 -23.06 30.15
N ILE A 845 4.11 -23.10 29.57
CA ILE A 845 5.36 -23.10 30.34
C ILE A 845 5.50 -21.72 31.01
N ASP A 846 6.15 -21.67 32.17
CA ASP A 846 6.40 -20.41 32.86
C ASP A 846 7.28 -19.49 31.99
N PRO A 847 7.02 -18.17 31.89
CA PRO A 847 7.86 -17.27 31.11
C PRO A 847 9.35 -17.29 31.52
N SER A 848 9.67 -17.55 32.79
CA SER A 848 11.05 -17.63 33.28
C SER A 848 11.82 -18.89 32.80
N ASP A 849 11.12 -19.95 32.42
CA ASP A 849 11.68 -21.18 31.82
C ASP A 849 12.12 -20.98 30.35
N VAL A 850 11.75 -19.84 29.73
CA VAL A 850 12.12 -19.46 28.36
C VAL A 850 13.37 -18.58 28.37
N LYS A 851 14.34 -18.89 27.50
CA LYS A 851 15.50 -18.02 27.28
C LYS A 851 15.68 -17.68 25.80
N PHE A 852 16.04 -16.43 25.53
CA PHE A 852 16.29 -15.88 24.21
C PHE A 852 17.79 -15.59 24.06
N THR A 853 18.39 -16.14 23.01
CA THR A 853 19.80 -15.96 22.66
C THR A 853 19.90 -15.41 21.24
N CYS A 854 20.92 -14.59 20.97
CA CYS A 854 21.10 -13.96 19.67
C CYS A 854 21.39 -15.01 18.59
N ARG A 855 20.60 -15.04 17.50
CA ARG A 855 20.84 -15.97 16.37
C ARG A 855 22.16 -15.70 15.63
N GLY A 856 22.71 -14.49 15.78
CA GLY A 856 24.04 -14.11 15.30
C GLY A 856 25.16 -14.80 16.07
N CYS A 857 25.42 -14.36 17.31
CA CYS A 857 26.59 -14.75 18.10
C CYS A 857 26.30 -15.61 19.36
N GLY A 858 25.06 -16.10 19.55
CA GLY A 858 24.70 -16.92 20.71
C GLY A 858 24.56 -16.18 22.05
N VAL A 859 24.95 -14.90 22.13
CA VAL A 859 24.89 -14.13 23.39
C VAL A 859 23.50 -14.16 24.00
N HIS A 860 23.42 -14.32 25.33
CA HIS A 860 22.17 -14.24 26.08
C HIS A 860 21.54 -12.86 25.92
N VAL A 861 20.23 -12.81 25.69
CA VAL A 861 19.51 -11.55 25.45
C VAL A 861 18.53 -11.28 26.59
N CYS A 862 17.58 -12.18 26.81
CA CYS A 862 16.58 -12.05 27.87
C CYS A 862 15.90 -13.39 28.18
N THR A 863 15.13 -13.43 29.26
CA THR A 863 14.17 -14.48 29.59
C THR A 863 12.79 -14.18 28.98
N GLY A 864 11.81 -15.07 29.14
CA GLY A 864 10.42 -14.78 28.78
C GLY A 864 9.68 -13.90 29.78
N SER A 865 10.16 -13.76 31.02
CA SER A 865 9.61 -12.80 32.01
C SER A 865 9.85 -11.34 31.62
N ASP A 866 10.90 -11.06 30.85
CA ASP A 866 11.24 -9.71 30.39
C ASP A 866 10.37 -9.26 29.19
N ILE A 867 9.59 -10.18 28.62
CA ILE A 867 8.82 -10.01 27.39
C ILE A 867 7.39 -9.57 27.69
N HIS A 868 7.01 -8.43 27.12
CA HIS A 868 5.69 -7.81 27.27
C HIS A 868 5.01 -7.59 25.92
N ILE A 869 3.67 -7.53 25.91
CA ILE A 869 2.85 -7.40 24.71
C ILE A 869 2.08 -6.07 24.70
N ILE A 870 2.24 -5.29 23.62
CA ILE A 870 1.45 -4.10 23.32
C ILE A 870 0.36 -4.47 22.29
N GLU A 871 -0.88 -4.09 22.58
CA GLU A 871 -2.09 -4.30 21.75
C GLU A 871 -2.34 -5.73 21.22
N ASN A 872 -1.85 -6.78 21.90
CA ASN A 872 -1.92 -8.17 21.39
C ASN A 872 -1.21 -8.39 20.02
N LYS A 873 -0.33 -7.46 19.62
CA LYS A 873 0.36 -7.38 18.32
C LYS A 873 1.89 -7.32 18.45
N HIS A 874 2.37 -6.34 19.22
CA HIS A 874 3.78 -5.96 19.28
C HIS A 874 4.39 -6.55 20.54
N VAL A 875 5.56 -7.16 20.40
CA VAL A 875 6.27 -7.77 21.53
C VAL A 875 7.52 -6.94 21.80
N VAL A 876 7.75 -6.60 23.06
CA VAL A 876 8.79 -5.65 23.51
C VAL A 876 9.53 -6.18 24.74
N ASN A 877 10.73 -5.66 24.97
CA ASN A 877 11.45 -5.80 26.24
C ASN A 877 11.91 -4.39 26.65
N VAL A 878 11.36 -3.86 27.74
CA VAL A 878 11.65 -2.50 28.24
C VAL A 878 12.59 -2.47 29.45
N THR A 879 13.20 -3.61 29.80
CA THR A 879 14.10 -3.69 30.96
C THR A 879 15.34 -2.83 30.76
N SER A 880 15.78 -2.12 31.79
CA SER A 880 16.97 -1.26 31.76
C SER A 880 18.25 -2.03 31.40
N GLN A 881 18.32 -3.32 31.72
CA GLN A 881 19.44 -4.19 31.34
C GLN A 881 19.51 -4.44 29.82
N PHE A 882 18.36 -4.47 29.13
CA PHE A 882 18.29 -4.79 27.70
C PHE A 882 18.83 -3.66 26.81
N SER A 883 18.76 -2.38 27.24
CA SER A 883 19.31 -1.24 26.48
C SER A 883 20.80 -1.40 26.16
N ASN A 884 21.57 -1.95 27.10
CA ASN A 884 23.01 -2.18 26.98
C ASN A 884 23.39 -3.27 25.96
N LEU A 885 22.42 -4.07 25.48
CA LEU A 885 22.67 -5.23 24.62
C LEU A 885 22.48 -4.93 23.12
N PHE A 886 21.87 -3.80 22.76
CA PHE A 886 21.63 -3.42 21.37
C PHE A 886 22.17 -2.03 21.02
N ASN A 887 22.70 -1.91 19.80
CA ASN A 887 22.95 -0.63 19.18
C ASN A 887 21.68 -0.20 18.43
N ARG A 888 21.36 1.11 18.47
CA ARG A 888 20.41 1.73 17.55
C ARG A 888 21.10 1.92 16.20
N THR A 889 20.38 1.72 15.10
CA THR A 889 20.93 1.93 13.74
C THR A 889 19.87 2.55 12.85
N GLU A 890 20.24 3.61 12.12
CA GLU A 890 19.32 4.31 11.23
C GLU A 890 18.74 3.41 10.15
N ASN A 891 17.44 3.54 9.91
CA ASN A 891 16.79 2.83 8.81
C ASN A 891 16.87 3.64 7.51
N THR A 892 17.95 3.44 6.75
CA THR A 892 18.16 3.99 5.40
C THR A 892 17.06 3.66 4.37
N SER A 893 16.11 2.78 4.69
CA SER A 893 14.91 2.55 3.85
C SER A 893 13.68 3.37 4.25
N LEU A 894 13.67 4.01 5.44
CA LEU A 894 12.63 4.94 5.89
C LEU A 894 12.93 6.40 5.53
N SER A 895 14.19 6.79 5.32
CA SER A 895 14.56 8.14 4.88
C SER A 895 13.96 8.57 3.51
N GLN A 896 13.30 7.65 2.80
CA GLN A 896 12.49 7.90 1.60
C GLN A 896 10.97 7.95 1.84
N ARG A 897 10.50 7.88 3.09
CA ARG A 897 9.08 7.96 3.46
C ARG A 897 8.89 9.08 4.46
N LEU A 898 8.56 10.27 3.94
CA LEU A 898 7.92 11.34 4.71
C LEU A 898 6.51 10.90 5.10
N LEU A 899 6.44 10.13 6.18
CA LEU A 899 5.22 9.75 6.89
C LEU A 899 5.45 9.98 8.38
N GLU A 900 4.44 10.56 9.03
CA GLU A 900 4.52 11.06 10.40
C GLU A 900 4.81 9.94 11.41
N LEU A 901 5.66 10.26 12.39
CA LEU A 901 6.20 9.46 13.52
C LEU A 901 5.70 8.01 13.73
N GLU A 902 6.58 7.01 13.56
CA GLU A 902 6.42 5.73 14.31
C GLU A 902 7.66 4.80 14.43
N SER A 903 8.83 5.11 13.83
CA SER A 903 10.07 4.31 14.03
C SER A 903 11.36 5.02 13.62
N ASN A 904 12.14 5.50 14.60
CA ASN A 904 13.42 6.20 14.39
C ASN A 904 14.65 5.29 14.21
N GLY A 905 14.49 3.96 14.18
CA GLY A 905 15.61 3.06 13.90
C GLY A 905 15.31 1.57 14.01
N PHE A 906 16.30 0.76 13.63
CA PHE A 906 16.36 -0.65 13.98
C PHE A 906 17.26 -0.87 15.18
N ILE A 907 16.98 -1.96 15.90
CA ILE A 907 17.81 -2.44 17.02
C ILE A 907 18.60 -3.66 16.54
N ALA A 908 19.90 -3.68 16.81
CA ALA A 908 20.82 -4.73 16.39
C ALA A 908 21.77 -5.10 17.54
N CYS A 909 22.14 -6.37 17.64
CA CYS A 909 23.02 -6.91 18.68
C CYS A 909 24.36 -6.16 18.73
N LYS A 910 24.68 -5.51 19.86
CA LYS A 910 25.93 -4.76 20.05
C LYS A 910 27.17 -5.61 19.75
N ALA A 911 27.14 -6.90 20.07
CA ALA A 911 28.27 -7.81 19.93
C ALA A 911 28.54 -8.32 18.50
N CYS A 912 27.58 -8.28 17.56
CA CYS A 912 27.76 -8.90 16.23
C CYS A 912 27.07 -8.22 15.03
N GLY A 913 26.22 -7.22 15.27
CA GLY A 913 25.45 -6.52 14.24
C GLY A 913 24.19 -7.25 13.75
N GLU A 914 23.84 -8.43 14.30
CA GLU A 914 22.60 -9.11 13.90
C GLU A 914 21.36 -8.33 14.34
N ARG A 915 20.45 -8.07 13.40
CA ARG A 915 19.25 -7.25 13.62
C ARG A 915 18.25 -8.01 14.49
N TRP A 916 17.72 -7.36 15.52
CA TRP A 916 16.75 -7.95 16.46
C TRP A 916 15.31 -7.47 16.26
N GLY A 917 15.11 -6.28 15.69
CA GLY A 917 13.77 -5.72 15.60
C GLY A 917 13.70 -4.27 15.08
N SER A 918 12.85 -3.46 15.73
CA SER A 918 12.65 -2.03 15.44
C SER A 918 12.37 -1.21 16.70
N MET A 919 12.93 -0.01 16.77
CA MET A 919 12.56 1.00 17.76
C MET A 919 11.14 1.49 17.47
N ARG A 920 10.26 1.55 18.48
CA ARG A 920 8.86 1.99 18.34
C ARG A 920 8.51 3.02 19.41
N LEU A 921 7.72 4.03 19.03
CA LEU A 921 7.15 4.98 19.96
C LEU A 921 5.74 4.51 20.33
N TYR A 922 5.45 4.35 21.62
CA TYR A 922 4.11 4.03 22.13
C TYR A 922 3.79 4.98 23.29
N ARG A 923 2.79 5.87 23.08
CA ARG A 923 2.44 6.93 24.03
C ARG A 923 3.67 7.74 24.49
N ASN A 924 4.48 8.16 23.54
CA ASN A 924 5.74 8.89 23.73
C ASN A 924 6.89 8.12 24.42
N ILE A 925 6.70 6.86 24.83
CA ILE A 925 7.79 6.00 25.34
C ILE A 925 8.41 5.20 24.18
N GLU A 926 9.74 5.09 24.17
CA GLU A 926 10.51 4.32 23.18
C GLU A 926 10.64 2.83 23.56
N CYS A 927 9.68 2.00 23.16
CA CYS A 927 9.67 0.56 23.43
C CYS A 927 10.36 -0.25 22.29
N PRO A 928 11.44 -1.01 22.54
CA PRO A 928 12.14 -1.75 21.49
C PRO A 928 11.41 -3.05 21.16
N SER A 929 10.87 -3.15 19.94
CA SER A 929 10.03 -4.29 19.54
C SER A 929 10.80 -5.40 18.84
N LEU A 930 10.63 -6.62 19.33
CA LEU A 930 11.46 -7.80 19.03
C LEU A 930 10.82 -8.75 18.01
N LEU A 931 11.63 -9.23 17.07
CA LEU A 931 11.22 -10.18 16.03
C LEU A 931 11.83 -11.56 16.30
N VAL A 932 11.03 -12.48 16.85
CA VAL A 932 11.47 -13.80 17.36
C VAL A 932 12.35 -14.63 16.40
N GLN A 933 12.21 -14.44 15.08
CA GLN A 933 13.00 -15.13 14.04
C GLN A 933 14.52 -14.82 14.07
N HIS A 934 14.94 -13.79 14.83
CA HIS A 934 16.34 -13.39 15.02
C HIS A 934 16.94 -13.90 16.34
N PHE A 935 16.22 -14.77 17.05
CA PHE A 935 16.65 -15.38 18.31
C PHE A 935 16.57 -16.91 18.24
N VAL A 936 17.52 -17.58 18.89
CA VAL A 936 17.36 -18.98 19.26
C VAL A 936 16.66 -19.02 20.62
N VAL A 937 15.50 -19.66 20.65
CA VAL A 937 14.64 -19.77 21.84
C VAL A 937 14.90 -21.11 22.50
N TRP A 938 15.17 -21.12 23.80
CA TRP A 938 15.42 -22.32 24.60
C TRP A 938 14.27 -22.56 25.56
N LEU A 939 13.85 -23.82 25.74
CA LEU A 939 12.86 -24.25 26.73
C LEU A 939 13.44 -25.41 27.55
N HIS A 940 13.46 -25.28 28.88
CA HIS A 940 14.01 -26.27 29.81
C HIS A 940 15.42 -26.79 29.45
N GLY A 941 16.26 -25.93 28.86
CA GLY A 941 17.63 -26.25 28.44
C GLY A 941 17.80 -26.79 27.01
N GLU A 942 16.73 -27.03 26.26
CA GLU A 942 16.78 -27.55 24.87
C GLU A 942 16.38 -26.46 23.84
N PRO A 943 17.02 -26.40 22.66
CA PRO A 943 16.74 -25.39 21.64
C PRO A 943 15.41 -25.70 20.91
N TYR A 944 14.46 -24.77 21.01
CA TYR A 944 13.10 -24.95 20.50
C TYR A 944 13.04 -24.96 18.96
N LYS A 945 12.10 -25.76 18.42
CA LYS A 945 12.01 -26.01 16.97
C LYS A 945 11.43 -24.81 16.22
N LYS A 946 12.30 -23.93 15.73
CA LYS A 946 12.04 -22.85 14.75
C LYS A 946 10.73 -22.10 15.00
N CYS A 947 10.73 -21.29 16.05
CA CYS A 947 9.72 -20.24 16.23
C CYS A 947 9.89 -19.18 15.13
N MET A 948 8.84 -18.92 14.34
CA MET A 948 8.83 -17.82 13.35
C MET A 948 7.89 -16.69 13.77
N LYS A 949 6.98 -16.96 14.70
CA LYS A 949 6.00 -16.02 15.26
C LYS A 949 5.88 -16.28 16.75
N TRP A 950 5.75 -15.23 17.55
CA TRP A 950 5.53 -15.34 19.00
C TRP A 950 4.38 -16.30 19.39
N LYS A 951 3.35 -16.41 18.54
CA LYS A 951 2.19 -17.32 18.69
C LYS A 951 2.49 -18.80 18.38
N ASP A 952 3.72 -19.14 18.01
CA ASP A 952 4.23 -20.51 17.86
C ASP A 952 4.78 -21.07 19.20
N LEU A 953 5.06 -20.19 20.19
CA LEU A 953 5.59 -20.59 21.50
C LEU A 953 4.47 -21.13 22.43
N PRO A 954 4.76 -22.13 23.27
CA PRO A 954 3.82 -22.68 24.26
C PRO A 954 3.79 -21.85 25.56
N VAL A 955 3.79 -20.52 25.45
CA VAL A 955 3.91 -19.57 26.58
C VAL A 955 3.01 -18.37 26.34
N THR A 956 2.44 -17.83 27.42
CA THR A 956 1.70 -16.56 27.43
C THR A 956 2.58 -15.52 28.12
N PHE A 957 2.80 -14.39 27.46
CA PHE A 957 3.53 -13.25 28.02
C PHE A 957 2.55 -12.22 28.60
N ALA A 958 3.03 -11.35 29.47
CA ALA A 958 2.20 -10.29 30.05
C ALA A 958 1.81 -9.24 29.01
N ASP A 959 0.65 -8.59 29.17
CA ASP A 959 0.38 -7.32 28.51
C ASP A 959 1.27 -6.22 29.14
N PHE A 960 1.68 -5.23 28.35
CA PHE A 960 2.57 -4.15 28.78
C PHE A 960 1.82 -3.11 29.64
N ASP A 961 2.20 -2.98 30.91
CA ASP A 961 1.69 -1.91 31.77
C ASP A 961 2.44 -0.59 31.50
N TYR A 962 1.71 0.34 30.88
CA TYR A 962 2.21 1.68 30.59
C TYR A 962 2.39 2.53 31.84
N VAL A 963 1.55 2.34 32.88
CA VAL A 963 1.56 3.17 34.09
C VAL A 963 2.73 2.79 34.98
N GLU A 964 2.99 1.49 35.16
CA GLU A 964 4.16 1.01 35.91
C GLU A 964 5.46 1.48 35.25
N HIS A 965 5.59 1.32 33.93
CA HIS A 965 6.82 1.71 33.23
C HIS A 965 6.99 3.23 33.10
N ALA A 966 5.91 4.00 32.97
CA ALA A 966 5.98 5.46 33.01
C ALA A 966 6.36 6.00 34.40
N ALA A 967 5.92 5.34 35.47
CA ALA A 967 6.33 5.67 36.84
C ALA A 967 7.84 5.41 37.03
N GLN A 968 8.34 4.24 36.63
CA GLN A 968 9.77 3.91 36.67
C GLN A 968 10.64 4.92 35.91
N LEU A 969 10.18 5.39 34.75
CA LEU A 969 10.89 6.40 33.95
C LEU A 969 10.90 7.78 34.64
N ALA A 970 9.80 8.18 35.28
CA ALA A 970 9.73 9.43 36.05
C ALA A 970 10.59 9.37 37.32
N GLU A 971 10.55 8.25 38.05
CA GLU A 971 11.40 8.03 39.23
C GLU A 971 12.90 8.07 38.85
N SER A 972 13.28 7.59 37.66
CA SER A 972 14.68 7.69 37.19
C SER A 972 15.09 9.08 36.70
N SER A 973 14.18 9.93 36.22
CA SER A 973 14.52 11.30 35.82
C SER A 973 14.79 12.22 37.02
N ASP A 974 14.20 11.92 38.18
CA ASP A 974 14.41 12.69 39.42
C ASP A 974 15.81 12.45 40.04
N GLU A 975 16.49 11.34 39.70
CA GLU A 975 17.87 11.09 40.14
C GLU A 975 18.90 11.87 39.28
N ASP A 976 18.69 11.95 37.96
CA ASP A 976 19.58 12.68 37.01
C ASP A 976 19.59 14.21 37.22
N GLU A 977 18.62 14.80 37.93
CA GLU A 977 18.64 16.23 38.33
C GLU A 977 19.48 16.50 39.60
N THR A 978 20.26 15.52 40.12
CA THR A 978 20.97 15.65 41.41
C THR A 978 22.50 15.42 41.43
N GLU A 979 23.18 15.36 40.28
CA GLU A 979 24.68 15.43 40.16
C GLU A 979 25.21 16.78 39.65
#